data_AF-A0A7C4EQV8-F1
#
_entry.id   AF-A0A7C4EQV8-F1
#
_cell.length_a   1.000
_cell.length_b   1.000
_cell.length_c   1.000
_cell.angle_alpha   90.00
_cell.angle_beta   90.00
_cell.angle_gamma   90.00
#
_symmetry.space_group_name_H-M   'P 1'
#
loop_
_entity.id
_entity.type
_entity.pdbx_description
1 polymer ?
#
loop_
_entity_poly.entity_id
_entity_poly.type
_entity_poly.pdbx_seq_one_letter_code
_entity_poly.pdbx_strand_id
1 'polypeptide(L)'
;MKNRVALIFTIIGLLLSPSSSVFAYNDQTTHPALTQETAQYFNSLGGSLSAQQIEWMISGASEEDVFPRWINHFYDPIHNLGWTGAGAGNLSPQTIQAARSIGISTDAPLSAPEWVTSYLSQQAYSLYGGNRSWKRGLEYVADGNEQEEFKTLGYILHLLQDMAVPDHTRDDTHAGAVGELTGDPGSPYENYAAGFNRTNIKELKIPDYLKKIGLEIPAYSSIEDYLKNLAIYSNKYFFSRDTINIPKYYEPIIVGVDSNYTYGVDENGKSLRLSSLINNTLEKKYYLDRDSNLVFQDYFIRLAPKAVQYGAGVIGLFLKQAEDEKINSEFRVSSRDTLGKIASKAVLPNISIGAAIDATFSFIGNSFSRLGAAVSSATNLLLQKAGHAGTPASTNNQPTSQIAEISDIAGISKALFALADPIPPPVIQELSTKADVSSDLIPGSGRNTLTIQTAATTGANLAPVVIKQTQSVSRITELPQMQLPPTKPDTYTANIQSAPIISGGSVAVVVESLGSPIDSVLISTTTETISPSINPTTTTSTVTSTTQGNENPQTSSLPIWQVSSSYNKTTFTLSLHWDPIEGAEFYDIAEINGEYGASIIGTSLEILDTDFGRERNFQILASDGERNIIASTTLRVFIPSLWEKAYFYQHPSDGPVLEFSYPNYPFIPSSGGASVYEGILAYLNADPTTGPSAISDYDGYNLGDASGTVVLGDGKPYIFAVDEGACPGWGAGLRTRPCLPKEDMRVRLKVAIPDGREPVEGDYLTLAYYDLLYGRGGYYTFLRTGRDFKHIPFHSSVPEEFSPPKVPTPKNLVFNKQTAVLSFNVLPQEDSDSPDNELTVSWAFTEGAPGDADWHAADPNNSHISIAVTSSRQFTISFISTDSTGLTSSSSQVWRAPDGYVFLPRQEQYGDMAWGADGLGQYFTVSADADISGVSMRVRKTGSRWWMYGTSIAKIYTDSNGSHGELMGESDVHVVWGDEEDAIYTFTSPIHLVGNVGYWVAIETPPREDPNAYPVVIMGTQNAEAYPNGGFNSTSGPDARFWLIYPTEIAQPSQ
;
A
#
# COMPACT_ATOMS: atom_id res chain seq x y z
N MET A 1 -42.74 9.43 -17.86
CA MET A 1 -42.09 8.26 -17.21
C MET A 1 -41.85 7.10 -18.17
N LYS A 2 -42.86 6.56 -18.88
CA LYS A 2 -42.68 5.46 -19.86
C LYS A 2 -41.59 5.72 -20.92
N ASN A 3 -41.54 6.92 -21.51
CA ASN A 3 -40.52 7.25 -22.52
C ASN A 3 -39.11 7.39 -21.94
N ARG A 4 -38.97 7.79 -20.67
CA ARG A 4 -37.67 7.89 -19.97
C ARG A 4 -37.14 6.51 -19.59
N VAL A 5 -38.02 5.62 -19.13
CA VAL A 5 -37.67 4.21 -18.84
C VAL A 5 -37.29 3.48 -20.13
N ALA A 6 -38.04 3.68 -21.22
CA ALA A 6 -37.70 3.13 -22.52
C ALA A 6 -36.35 3.66 -23.05
N LEU A 7 -36.06 4.95 -22.87
CA LEU A 7 -34.77 5.54 -23.24
C LEU A 7 -33.62 4.94 -22.43
N ILE A 8 -33.78 4.76 -21.11
CA ILE A 8 -32.79 4.11 -20.24
C ILE A 8 -32.53 2.67 -20.69
N PHE A 9 -33.57 1.87 -20.95
CA PHE A 9 -33.39 0.50 -21.47
C PHE A 9 -32.77 0.46 -22.87
N THR A 10 -33.03 1.47 -23.70
CA THR A 10 -32.40 1.58 -25.03
C THR A 10 -30.93 1.97 -24.92
N ILE A 11 -30.59 2.92 -24.04
CA ILE A 11 -29.20 3.29 -23.69
C ILE A 11 -28.45 2.06 -23.16
N ILE A 12 -29.04 1.31 -22.22
CA ILE A 12 -28.44 0.08 -21.68
C ILE A 12 -28.26 -0.96 -22.78
N GLY A 13 -29.26 -1.19 -23.64
CA GLY A 13 -29.15 -2.14 -24.75
C GLY A 13 -28.06 -1.77 -25.77
N LEU A 14 -27.83 -0.47 -26.00
CA LEU A 14 -26.76 0.04 -26.87
C LEU A 14 -25.38 -0.03 -26.19
N LEU A 15 -25.27 0.30 -24.91
CA LEU A 15 -24.03 0.20 -24.13
C LEU A 15 -23.58 -1.26 -23.93
N LEU A 16 -24.52 -2.20 -23.88
CA LEU A 16 -24.24 -3.64 -23.79
C LEU A 16 -23.99 -4.28 -25.16
N SER A 17 -24.07 -3.53 -26.26
CA SER A 17 -23.75 -4.06 -27.59
C SER A 17 -22.23 -4.10 -27.79
N PRO A 18 -21.64 -5.26 -28.12
CA PRO A 18 -20.20 -5.51 -28.06
C PRO A 18 -19.36 -4.81 -29.14
N SER A 19 -19.94 -3.87 -29.90
CA SER A 19 -19.35 -3.35 -31.14
C SER A 19 -18.67 -2.00 -31.02
N SER A 20 -18.62 -1.41 -29.82
CA SER A 20 -18.28 -0.01 -29.72
C SER A 20 -17.88 0.31 -28.28
N SER A 21 -16.58 0.43 -28.05
CA SER A 21 -16.05 0.81 -26.75
C SER A 21 -15.49 2.23 -26.81
N VAL A 22 -15.61 2.88 -25.66
CA VAL A 22 -14.95 4.16 -25.35
C VAL A 22 -13.52 3.76 -25.00
N PHE A 23 -12.68 3.64 -26.03
CA PHE A 23 -11.33 3.15 -25.87
C PHE A 23 -10.39 4.32 -25.73
N ALA A 24 -9.39 4.13 -24.89
CA ALA A 24 -8.27 5.02 -24.78
C ALA A 24 -7.41 4.96 -26.06
N TYR A 25 -6.08 4.85 -25.92
CA TYR A 25 -5.30 4.20 -26.97
C TYR A 25 -5.97 2.87 -27.38
N ASN A 26 -5.94 2.51 -28.66
CA ASN A 26 -6.71 1.35 -29.09
C ASN A 26 -6.10 0.03 -28.54
N ASP A 27 -6.93 -0.76 -27.89
CA ASP A 27 -6.66 -2.06 -27.25
C ASP A 27 -6.00 -3.10 -28.19
N GLN A 28 -6.29 -3.05 -29.49
CA GLN A 28 -5.75 -3.98 -30.49
C GLN A 28 -4.54 -3.45 -31.27
N THR A 29 -4.23 -2.17 -31.16
CA THR A 29 -3.16 -1.54 -31.96
C THR A 29 -2.17 -0.81 -31.07
N THR A 30 -2.56 0.34 -30.51
CA THR A 30 -1.65 1.27 -29.84
C THR A 30 -1.18 0.77 -28.48
N HIS A 31 -2.05 0.23 -27.62
CA HIS A 31 -1.62 -0.34 -26.32
C HIS A 31 -0.63 -1.50 -26.48
N PRO A 32 -0.90 -2.51 -27.33
CA PRO A 32 0.07 -3.55 -27.67
C PRO A 32 1.39 -3.00 -28.19
N ALA A 33 1.34 -1.97 -29.05
CA ALA A 33 2.49 -1.35 -29.66
C ALA A 33 3.36 -0.62 -28.64
N LEU A 34 2.78 0.21 -27.78
CA LEU A 34 3.48 0.92 -26.71
C LEU A 34 4.05 -0.03 -25.67
N THR A 35 3.32 -1.09 -25.32
CA THR A 35 3.80 -2.14 -24.40
C THR A 35 5.03 -2.84 -24.96
N GLN A 36 5.02 -3.15 -26.27
CA GLN A 36 6.19 -3.69 -26.96
C GLN A 36 7.39 -2.74 -26.93
N GLU A 37 7.22 -1.45 -27.27
CA GLU A 37 8.30 -0.47 -27.25
C GLU A 37 8.83 -0.24 -25.82
N THR A 38 7.94 -0.25 -24.81
CA THR A 38 8.29 -0.19 -23.38
C THR A 38 9.25 -1.31 -22.98
N ALA A 39 8.88 -2.56 -23.27
CA ALA A 39 9.71 -3.70 -22.92
C ALA A 39 11.05 -3.72 -23.68
N GLN A 40 11.04 -3.27 -24.93
CA GLN A 40 12.27 -3.13 -25.73
C GLN A 40 13.19 -2.06 -25.16
N TYR A 41 12.64 -0.91 -24.74
CA TYR A 41 13.41 0.15 -24.10
C TYR A 41 14.01 -0.33 -22.77
N PHE A 42 13.21 -0.99 -21.92
CA PHE A 42 13.69 -1.60 -20.67
C PHE A 42 14.85 -2.58 -20.90
N ASN A 43 14.71 -3.51 -21.86
CA ASN A 43 15.79 -4.43 -22.21
C ASN A 43 17.04 -3.72 -22.77
N SER A 44 16.86 -2.62 -23.51
CA SER A 44 17.98 -1.85 -24.07
C SER A 44 18.87 -1.16 -23.02
N LEU A 45 18.36 -1.07 -21.78
CA LEU A 45 19.00 -0.49 -20.60
C LEU A 45 19.60 -1.56 -19.67
N GLY A 46 19.59 -2.84 -20.06
CA GLY A 46 20.15 -3.94 -19.28
C GLY A 46 19.09 -4.85 -18.62
N GLY A 47 17.80 -4.56 -18.83
CA GLY A 47 16.73 -5.50 -18.50
C GLY A 47 16.83 -6.81 -19.31
N SER A 48 16.20 -7.87 -18.80
CA SER A 48 16.31 -9.22 -19.37
C SER A 48 14.94 -9.90 -19.60
N LEU A 49 13.95 -9.15 -20.07
CA LEU A 49 12.64 -9.71 -20.42
C LEU A 49 12.75 -10.62 -21.64
N SER A 50 12.25 -11.84 -21.52
CA SER A 50 12.16 -12.80 -22.63
C SER A 50 11.06 -12.41 -23.61
N ALA A 51 11.15 -12.92 -24.85
CA ALA A 51 10.11 -12.69 -25.86
C ALA A 51 8.72 -13.16 -25.39
N GLN A 52 8.65 -14.25 -24.62
CA GLN A 52 7.40 -14.80 -24.11
C GLN A 52 6.75 -13.90 -23.05
N GLN A 53 7.56 -13.38 -22.12
CA GLN A 53 7.11 -12.41 -21.10
C GLN A 53 6.56 -11.14 -21.77
N ILE A 54 7.24 -10.67 -22.83
CA ILE A 54 6.79 -9.53 -23.64
C ILE A 54 5.41 -9.81 -24.27
N GLU A 55 5.20 -10.98 -24.88
CA GLU A 55 3.88 -11.32 -25.43
C GLU A 55 2.79 -11.43 -24.36
N TRP A 56 3.12 -11.90 -23.15
CA TRP A 56 2.16 -11.90 -22.03
C TRP A 56 1.78 -10.50 -21.57
N MET A 57 2.75 -9.59 -21.43
CA MET A 57 2.45 -8.18 -21.15
C MET A 57 1.59 -7.55 -22.25
N ILE A 58 1.90 -7.82 -23.52
CA ILE A 58 1.09 -7.34 -24.65
C ILE A 58 -0.34 -7.88 -24.57
N SER A 59 -0.50 -9.18 -24.29
CA SER A 59 -1.83 -9.79 -24.08
C SER A 59 -2.58 -9.10 -22.96
N GLY A 60 -1.92 -8.85 -21.82
CA GLY A 60 -2.53 -8.16 -20.70
C GLY A 60 -2.98 -6.74 -21.03
N ALA A 61 -2.12 -5.98 -21.70
CA ALA A 61 -2.44 -4.61 -22.11
C ALA A 61 -3.59 -4.54 -23.12
N SER A 62 -3.85 -5.63 -23.87
CA SER A 62 -4.98 -5.71 -24.81
C SER A 62 -6.30 -6.11 -24.13
N GLU A 63 -6.24 -6.65 -22.91
CA GLU A 63 -7.40 -7.22 -22.22
C GLU A 63 -7.99 -6.30 -21.13
N GLU A 64 -7.29 -5.24 -20.72
CA GLU A 64 -7.74 -4.32 -19.65
C GLU A 64 -8.99 -3.51 -20.04
N ASP A 65 -9.13 -3.17 -21.32
CA ASP A 65 -10.21 -2.34 -21.86
C ASP A 65 -11.58 -3.06 -21.98
N VAL A 66 -11.72 -4.23 -21.36
CA VAL A 66 -12.98 -4.99 -21.34
C VAL A 66 -14.04 -4.29 -20.48
N PHE A 67 -15.27 -4.22 -20.98
CA PHE A 67 -16.40 -3.74 -20.19
C PHE A 67 -16.55 -4.53 -18.88
N PRO A 68 -16.79 -3.89 -17.70
CA PRO A 68 -16.96 -2.46 -17.47
C PRO A 68 -15.69 -1.75 -16.93
N ARG A 69 -14.49 -2.31 -17.12
CA ARG A 69 -13.25 -1.84 -16.46
C ARG A 69 -12.82 -0.43 -16.88
N TRP A 70 -13.06 -0.07 -18.14
CA TRP A 70 -12.70 1.23 -18.75
C TRP A 70 -13.19 2.45 -17.97
N ILE A 71 -14.26 2.33 -17.16
CA ILE A 71 -14.73 3.43 -16.30
C ILE A 71 -13.67 3.85 -15.26
N ASN A 72 -12.65 3.02 -15.02
CA ASN A 72 -11.59 3.28 -14.05
C ASN A 72 -10.27 3.75 -14.71
N HIS A 73 -10.29 4.06 -16.01
CA HIS A 73 -9.08 4.43 -16.78
C HIS A 73 -8.79 5.94 -16.76
N PHE A 74 -9.58 6.71 -16.00
CA PHE A 74 -9.51 8.16 -15.95
C PHE A 74 -8.83 8.63 -14.67
N TYR A 75 -8.06 9.71 -14.79
CA TYR A 75 -7.55 10.44 -13.63
C TYR A 75 -7.25 11.89 -14.01
N ASP A 76 -8.07 12.82 -13.55
CA ASP A 76 -7.83 14.26 -13.62
C ASP A 76 -6.91 14.68 -12.46
N PRO A 77 -5.62 14.94 -12.72
CA PRO A 77 -4.65 15.25 -11.67
C PRO A 77 -4.82 16.66 -11.10
N ILE A 78 -5.54 17.56 -11.79
CA ILE A 78 -5.75 18.94 -11.32
C ILE A 78 -6.83 18.97 -10.25
N HIS A 79 -7.82 18.09 -10.37
CA HIS A 79 -8.97 18.03 -9.45
C HIS A 79 -8.97 16.77 -8.58
N ASN A 80 -8.01 15.86 -8.80
CA ASN A 80 -7.90 14.56 -8.15
C ASN A 80 -9.20 13.74 -8.28
N LEU A 81 -9.70 13.61 -9.51
CA LEU A 81 -10.95 12.92 -9.82
C LEU A 81 -10.72 11.74 -10.76
N GLY A 82 -11.49 10.67 -10.59
CA GLY A 82 -11.68 9.64 -11.61
C GLY A 82 -12.77 10.02 -12.61
N TRP A 83 -13.37 9.01 -13.26
CA TRP A 83 -14.39 9.21 -14.28
C TRP A 83 -15.71 9.75 -13.72
N THR A 84 -16.12 10.95 -14.13
CA THR A 84 -17.41 11.55 -13.75
C THR A 84 -18.49 11.42 -14.82
N GLY A 85 -18.13 11.01 -16.03
CA GLY A 85 -19.04 10.99 -17.18
C GLY A 85 -19.16 12.35 -17.88
N ALA A 86 -18.32 13.33 -17.54
CA ALA A 86 -18.17 14.58 -18.28
C ALA A 86 -17.57 14.33 -19.67
N GLY A 87 -17.88 15.17 -20.66
CA GLY A 87 -17.42 14.97 -22.04
C GLY A 87 -18.10 13.81 -22.78
N ALA A 88 -19.32 13.40 -22.37
CA ALA A 88 -20.09 12.35 -23.03
C ALA A 88 -21.06 12.90 -24.10
N GLY A 89 -20.61 13.87 -24.90
CA GLY A 89 -21.42 14.59 -25.89
C GLY A 89 -22.61 15.34 -25.29
N ASN A 90 -23.80 15.11 -25.83
CA ASN A 90 -25.05 15.78 -25.44
C ASN A 90 -25.68 15.25 -24.15
N LEU A 91 -25.12 14.20 -23.54
CA LEU A 91 -25.62 13.65 -22.28
C LEU A 91 -24.94 14.33 -21.10
N SER A 92 -25.74 14.66 -20.07
CA SER A 92 -25.18 15.21 -18.84
C SER A 92 -24.43 14.14 -18.03
N PRO A 93 -23.40 14.52 -17.25
CA PRO A 93 -22.68 13.57 -16.38
C PRO A 93 -23.62 12.77 -15.46
N GLN A 94 -24.67 13.41 -14.93
CA GLN A 94 -25.65 12.74 -14.06
C GLN A 94 -26.43 11.65 -14.80
N THR A 95 -26.71 11.85 -16.10
CA THR A 95 -27.40 10.85 -16.92
C THR A 95 -26.50 9.65 -17.16
N ILE A 96 -25.21 9.88 -17.43
CA ILE A 96 -24.20 8.84 -17.59
C ILE A 96 -24.02 8.05 -16.29
N GLN A 97 -23.88 8.73 -15.15
CA GLN A 97 -23.75 8.09 -13.83
C GLN A 97 -24.99 7.29 -13.45
N ALA A 98 -26.18 7.77 -13.80
CA ALA A 98 -27.43 7.02 -13.59
C ALA A 98 -27.52 5.79 -14.50
N ALA A 99 -27.11 5.88 -15.77
CA ALA A 99 -27.05 4.73 -16.67
C ALA A 99 -26.04 3.69 -16.16
N ARG A 100 -24.91 4.16 -15.64
CA ARG A 100 -23.88 3.35 -15.02
C ARG A 100 -24.40 2.58 -13.80
N SER A 101 -25.07 3.20 -12.84
CA SER A 101 -25.56 2.45 -11.67
C SER A 101 -26.60 1.36 -11.98
N ILE A 102 -27.22 1.41 -13.17
CA ILE A 102 -28.24 0.46 -13.61
C ILE A 102 -27.66 -0.66 -14.49
N GLY A 103 -26.73 -0.35 -15.40
CA GLY A 103 -26.24 -1.32 -16.41
C GLY A 103 -24.73 -1.35 -16.65
N ILE A 104 -24.02 -0.39 -16.05
CA ILE A 104 -22.56 -0.21 -15.86
C ILE A 104 -21.86 -1.19 -14.92
N SER A 105 -21.82 -0.72 -13.68
CA SER A 105 -21.34 -1.34 -12.46
C SER A 105 -22.10 -0.61 -11.33
N THR A 106 -22.32 -1.28 -10.21
CA THR A 106 -22.97 -0.68 -9.04
C THR A 106 -22.00 0.20 -8.24
N ASP A 107 -20.70 -0.09 -8.28
CA ASP A 107 -19.72 0.46 -7.33
C ASP A 107 -18.99 1.66 -7.90
N ALA A 108 -19.05 2.84 -7.27
CA ALA A 108 -18.51 4.07 -7.86
C ALA A 108 -17.16 3.89 -8.60
N PRO A 109 -16.98 4.47 -9.80
CA PRO A 109 -15.73 4.35 -10.55
C PRO A 109 -14.56 4.84 -9.69
N LEU A 110 -13.47 4.09 -9.70
CA LEU A 110 -12.22 4.49 -9.05
C LEU A 110 -11.35 5.24 -10.06
N SER A 111 -10.51 6.15 -9.59
CA SER A 111 -9.50 6.74 -10.47
C SER A 111 -8.45 5.70 -10.87
N ALA A 112 -7.74 5.89 -11.98
CA ALA A 112 -6.72 4.93 -12.42
C ALA A 112 -5.64 4.63 -11.34
N PRO A 113 -5.11 5.62 -10.59
CA PRO A 113 -4.22 5.36 -9.46
C PRO A 113 -4.84 4.55 -8.32
N GLU A 114 -6.13 4.70 -8.04
CA GLU A 114 -6.81 3.88 -7.02
C GLU A 114 -7.10 2.47 -7.55
N TRP A 115 -7.55 2.38 -8.80
CA TRP A 115 -7.92 1.12 -9.46
C TRP A 115 -6.74 0.15 -9.53
N VAL A 116 -5.55 0.64 -9.88
CA VAL A 116 -4.36 -0.20 -10.03
C VAL A 116 -3.98 -0.94 -8.74
N THR A 117 -4.33 -0.41 -7.55
CA THR A 117 -4.04 -1.03 -6.25
C THR A 117 -5.26 -1.59 -5.53
N SER A 118 -6.47 -1.40 -6.06
CA SER A 118 -7.74 -1.83 -5.45
C SER A 118 -8.03 -3.33 -5.58
N TYR A 119 -7.29 -4.14 -4.82
CA TYR A 119 -7.37 -5.61 -4.84
C TYR A 119 -8.81 -6.15 -4.70
N LEU A 120 -9.55 -5.70 -3.68
CA LEU A 120 -10.91 -6.19 -3.40
C LEU A 120 -11.91 -5.75 -4.48
N SER A 121 -11.82 -4.50 -4.92
CA SER A 121 -12.71 -3.96 -5.96
C SER A 121 -12.53 -4.72 -7.27
N GLN A 122 -11.29 -5.00 -7.70
CA GLN A 122 -11.07 -5.78 -8.92
C GLN A 122 -11.51 -7.25 -8.80
N GLN A 123 -11.59 -7.81 -7.59
CA GLN A 123 -12.06 -9.19 -7.39
C GLN A 123 -13.53 -9.36 -7.83
N ALA A 124 -14.35 -8.31 -7.69
CA ALA A 124 -15.73 -8.30 -8.17
C ALA A 124 -15.83 -8.43 -9.70
N TYR A 125 -14.74 -8.18 -10.44
CA TYR A 125 -14.67 -8.23 -11.90
C TYR A 125 -14.24 -9.60 -12.43
N SER A 126 -14.49 -10.69 -11.70
CA SER A 126 -14.10 -12.06 -12.08
C SER A 126 -14.54 -12.49 -13.50
N LEU A 127 -15.68 -12.00 -14.00
CA LEU A 127 -16.17 -12.25 -15.36
C LEU A 127 -15.52 -11.36 -16.44
N TYR A 128 -14.75 -10.36 -16.03
CA TYR A 128 -14.16 -9.30 -16.85
C TYR A 128 -12.65 -9.20 -16.54
N GLY A 129 -11.91 -10.30 -16.72
CA GLY A 129 -10.46 -10.34 -16.49
C GLY A 129 -10.01 -10.53 -15.04
N GLY A 130 -10.91 -10.36 -14.05
CA GLY A 130 -10.65 -10.61 -12.64
C GLY A 130 -9.75 -9.59 -11.96
N ASN A 131 -9.17 -10.00 -10.82
CA ASN A 131 -8.26 -9.15 -10.06
C ASN A 131 -6.90 -9.08 -10.75
N ARG A 132 -6.55 -7.88 -11.22
CA ARG A 132 -5.30 -7.53 -11.92
C ARG A 132 -4.63 -6.33 -11.25
N SER A 133 -4.88 -6.17 -9.95
CA SER A 133 -4.21 -5.15 -9.14
C SER A 133 -2.70 -5.41 -9.03
N TRP A 134 -1.94 -4.37 -8.74
CA TRP A 134 -0.50 -4.41 -8.48
C TRP A 134 -0.13 -5.51 -7.49
N LYS A 135 -0.81 -5.52 -6.33
CA LYS A 135 -0.64 -6.56 -5.31
C LYS A 135 -0.87 -7.96 -5.86
N ARG A 136 -1.92 -8.17 -6.66
CA ARG A 136 -2.20 -9.49 -7.24
C ARG A 136 -1.12 -9.92 -8.23
N GLY A 137 -0.55 -8.98 -8.99
CA GLY A 137 0.62 -9.23 -9.84
C GLY A 137 1.81 -9.77 -9.04
N LEU A 138 2.14 -9.14 -7.92
CA LEU A 138 3.21 -9.59 -7.02
C LEU A 138 2.93 -10.97 -6.41
N GLU A 139 1.68 -11.25 -6.05
CA GLU A 139 1.28 -12.58 -5.57
C GLU A 139 1.46 -13.68 -6.63
N TYR A 140 1.24 -13.39 -7.91
CA TYR A 140 1.50 -14.37 -8.97
C TYR A 140 2.98 -14.75 -9.07
N VAL A 141 3.89 -13.83 -8.72
CA VAL A 141 5.33 -14.13 -8.61
C VAL A 141 5.56 -15.14 -7.49
N ALA A 142 4.97 -14.87 -6.32
CA ALA A 142 5.06 -15.75 -5.15
C ALA A 142 4.48 -17.14 -5.42
N ASP A 143 3.42 -17.22 -6.23
CA ASP A 143 2.77 -18.45 -6.67
C ASP A 143 3.55 -19.18 -7.79
N GLY A 144 4.60 -18.56 -8.34
CA GLY A 144 5.36 -19.09 -9.49
C GLY A 144 4.57 -19.08 -10.81
N ASN A 145 3.52 -18.27 -10.92
CA ASN A 145 2.67 -18.17 -12.10
C ASN A 145 3.10 -17.00 -13.00
N GLU A 146 4.23 -17.19 -13.65
CA GLU A 146 4.90 -16.19 -14.49
C GLU A 146 3.98 -15.65 -15.61
N GLN A 147 3.14 -16.50 -16.21
CA GLN A 147 2.21 -16.05 -17.24
C GLN A 147 1.22 -15.01 -16.70
N GLU A 148 0.59 -15.30 -15.56
CA GLU A 148 -0.39 -14.39 -14.97
C GLU A 148 0.25 -13.15 -14.35
N GLU A 149 1.48 -13.26 -13.86
CA GLU A 149 2.32 -12.13 -13.44
C GLU A 149 2.51 -11.13 -14.58
N PHE A 150 3.11 -11.55 -15.69
CA PHE A 150 3.41 -10.65 -16.81
C PHE A 150 2.15 -10.20 -17.55
N LYS A 151 1.10 -11.04 -17.62
CA LYS A 151 -0.21 -10.57 -18.06
C LYS A 151 -0.71 -9.44 -17.16
N THR A 152 -0.66 -9.58 -15.84
CA THR A 152 -1.10 -8.53 -14.91
C THR A 152 -0.26 -7.26 -15.05
N LEU A 153 1.06 -7.37 -15.25
CA LEU A 153 1.90 -6.22 -15.58
C LEU A 153 1.46 -5.51 -16.88
N GLY A 154 0.98 -6.28 -17.86
CA GLY A 154 0.33 -5.73 -19.06
C GLY A 154 -0.92 -4.89 -18.76
N TYR A 155 -1.82 -5.39 -17.90
CA TYR A 155 -3.01 -4.65 -17.45
C TYR A 155 -2.61 -3.31 -16.77
N ILE A 156 -1.55 -3.33 -15.96
CA ILE A 156 -1.04 -2.12 -15.29
C ILE A 156 -0.43 -1.13 -16.30
N LEU A 157 0.33 -1.63 -17.29
CA LEU A 157 0.92 -0.78 -18.33
C LEU A 157 -0.14 -0.13 -19.22
N HIS A 158 -1.29 -0.77 -19.41
CA HIS A 158 -2.45 -0.18 -20.08
C HIS A 158 -2.89 1.11 -19.38
N LEU A 159 -3.21 1.03 -18.08
CA LEU A 159 -3.62 2.20 -17.28
C LEU A 159 -2.58 3.32 -17.29
N LEU A 160 -1.29 2.97 -17.26
CA LEU A 160 -0.21 3.95 -17.40
C LEU A 160 -0.23 4.65 -18.75
N GLN A 161 -0.48 3.91 -19.83
CA GLN A 161 -0.55 4.46 -21.18
C GLN A 161 -1.75 5.40 -21.34
N ASP A 162 -2.85 5.14 -20.64
CA ASP A 162 -4.02 6.05 -20.58
C ASP A 162 -3.70 7.38 -19.92
N MET A 163 -2.78 7.38 -18.94
CA MET A 163 -2.28 8.63 -18.36
C MET A 163 -1.46 9.48 -19.34
N ALA A 164 -1.08 8.91 -20.50
CA ALA A 164 -0.50 9.65 -21.63
C ALA A 164 -1.54 10.02 -22.70
N VAL A 165 -2.84 9.92 -22.40
CA VAL A 165 -3.92 10.40 -23.26
C VAL A 165 -4.56 11.64 -22.61
N PRO A 166 -4.60 12.80 -23.30
CA PRO A 166 -5.15 14.02 -22.72
C PRO A 166 -6.60 13.86 -22.28
N ASP A 167 -7.41 13.12 -23.03
CA ASP A 167 -8.83 12.90 -22.75
C ASP A 167 -9.05 12.20 -21.39
N HIS A 168 -8.29 11.13 -21.14
CA HIS A 168 -8.31 10.35 -19.88
C HIS A 168 -7.83 11.15 -18.67
N THR A 169 -6.95 12.12 -18.89
CA THR A 169 -6.39 12.95 -17.83
C THR A 169 -7.17 14.23 -17.58
N ARG A 170 -8.25 14.46 -18.33
CA ARG A 170 -9.10 15.65 -18.27
C ARG A 170 -10.57 15.29 -18.06
N ASP A 171 -10.85 14.05 -17.64
CA ASP A 171 -12.20 13.54 -17.42
C ASP A 171 -13.11 13.81 -18.64
N ASP A 172 -12.55 13.56 -19.83
CA ASP A 172 -13.20 13.74 -21.13
C ASP A 172 -13.64 12.37 -21.66
N THR A 173 -14.86 11.98 -21.31
CA THR A 173 -15.36 10.60 -21.46
C THR A 173 -15.36 10.11 -22.90
N HIS A 174 -15.55 10.99 -23.88
CA HIS A 174 -15.64 10.63 -25.30
C HIS A 174 -16.48 9.37 -25.57
N ALA A 175 -17.80 9.50 -25.45
CA ALA A 175 -18.76 8.40 -25.59
C ALA A 175 -19.00 7.96 -27.05
N GLY A 176 -17.94 7.92 -27.88
CA GLY A 176 -17.98 7.60 -29.31
C GLY A 176 -18.58 6.24 -29.62
N ALA A 177 -18.44 5.30 -28.68
CA ALA A 177 -19.09 4.01 -28.73
C ALA A 177 -20.61 4.09 -28.99
N VAL A 178 -21.23 5.05 -28.32
CA VAL A 178 -22.66 5.33 -28.42
C VAL A 178 -22.85 6.70 -29.09
N GLY A 179 -21.95 7.06 -30.00
CA GLY A 179 -21.88 8.37 -30.64
C GLY A 179 -23.16 8.76 -31.37
N GLU A 180 -23.91 7.81 -31.93
CA GLU A 180 -25.23 8.07 -32.52
C GLU A 180 -26.27 8.55 -31.48
N LEU A 181 -26.11 8.15 -30.22
CA LEU A 181 -27.01 8.46 -29.11
C LEU A 181 -26.54 9.68 -28.32
N THR A 182 -25.23 9.81 -28.11
CA THR A 182 -24.62 10.94 -27.38
C THR A 182 -24.35 12.12 -28.29
N GLY A 183 -24.27 11.93 -29.60
CA GLY A 183 -23.78 12.94 -30.54
C GLY A 183 -22.27 13.17 -30.45
N ASP A 184 -21.55 12.27 -29.78
CA ASP A 184 -20.11 12.35 -29.56
C ASP A 184 -19.37 11.51 -30.63
N PRO A 185 -18.51 12.09 -31.47
CA PRO A 185 -17.72 11.34 -32.44
C PRO A 185 -16.53 10.57 -31.83
N GLY A 186 -16.30 10.65 -30.51
CA GLY A 186 -15.18 10.02 -29.81
C GLY A 186 -13.90 10.87 -29.83
N SER A 187 -12.81 10.35 -29.26
CA SER A 187 -11.53 11.07 -29.19
C SER A 187 -10.86 11.15 -30.56
N PRO A 188 -10.60 12.35 -31.11
CA PRO A 188 -9.88 12.48 -32.36
C PRO A 188 -8.38 12.12 -32.21
N TYR A 189 -7.82 12.26 -31.00
CA TYR A 189 -6.42 11.92 -30.72
C TYR A 189 -6.22 10.41 -30.76
N GLU A 190 -7.12 9.65 -30.14
CA GLU A 190 -7.04 8.19 -30.09
C GLU A 190 -7.31 7.56 -31.44
N ASN A 191 -8.26 8.13 -32.20
CA ASN A 191 -8.49 7.76 -33.60
C ASN A 191 -7.23 7.94 -34.46
N TYR A 192 -6.45 9.02 -34.23
CA TYR A 192 -5.15 9.19 -34.88
C TYR A 192 -4.13 8.16 -34.38
N ALA A 193 -4.04 7.95 -33.07
CA ALA A 193 -3.09 7.05 -32.43
C ALA A 193 -3.31 5.57 -32.79
N ALA A 194 -4.56 5.15 -33.08
CA ALA A 194 -4.92 3.82 -33.55
C ALA A 194 -4.24 3.43 -34.88
N GLY A 195 -3.71 4.41 -35.62
CA GLY A 195 -2.87 4.17 -36.78
C GLY A 195 -1.54 3.47 -36.43
N PHE A 196 -1.09 3.50 -35.17
CA PHE A 196 0.15 2.90 -34.71
C PHE A 196 -0.08 1.52 -34.09
N ASN A 197 0.40 0.49 -34.77
CA ASN A 197 0.38 -0.90 -34.32
C ASN A 197 1.82 -1.42 -34.10
N ARG A 198 1.93 -2.64 -33.60
CA ARG A 198 3.21 -3.34 -33.30
C ARG A 198 4.21 -3.38 -34.45
N THR A 199 3.76 -3.22 -35.69
CA THR A 199 4.62 -3.25 -36.88
C THR A 199 5.17 -1.88 -37.20
N ASN A 200 4.32 -0.86 -37.33
CA ASN A 200 4.73 0.46 -37.79
C ASN A 200 5.24 1.39 -36.68
N ILE A 201 4.89 1.15 -35.40
CA ILE A 201 5.39 1.97 -34.29
C ILE A 201 6.93 1.95 -34.21
N LYS A 202 7.55 0.83 -34.62
CA LYS A 202 9.00 0.63 -34.66
C LYS A 202 9.70 1.61 -35.59
N GLU A 203 8.99 2.15 -36.58
CA GLU A 203 9.54 3.16 -37.49
C GLU A 203 9.84 4.48 -36.77
N LEU A 204 9.18 4.74 -35.64
CA LEU A 204 9.44 5.89 -34.78
C LEU A 204 10.73 5.73 -33.95
N LYS A 205 11.21 4.49 -33.78
CA LYS A 205 12.44 4.15 -33.04
C LYS A 205 12.47 4.78 -31.65
N ILE A 206 11.38 4.67 -30.89
CA ILE A 206 11.24 5.32 -29.58
C ILE A 206 12.35 4.86 -28.61
N PRO A 207 12.67 3.55 -28.47
CA PRO A 207 13.76 3.09 -27.62
C PRO A 207 15.13 3.70 -27.98
N ASP A 208 15.47 3.73 -29.28
CA ASP A 208 16.73 4.30 -29.76
C ASP A 208 16.79 5.81 -29.49
N TYR A 209 15.67 6.51 -29.70
CA TYR A 209 15.55 7.93 -29.43
C TYR A 209 15.77 8.23 -27.95
N LEU A 210 15.07 7.55 -27.04
CA LEU A 210 15.19 7.73 -25.59
C LEU A 210 16.61 7.43 -25.10
N LYS A 211 17.21 6.35 -25.59
CA LYS A 211 18.61 6.00 -25.30
C LYS A 211 19.59 7.06 -25.78
N LYS A 212 19.37 7.60 -26.99
CA LYS A 212 20.24 8.62 -27.59
C LYS A 212 20.24 9.93 -26.81
N ILE A 213 19.07 10.36 -26.30
CA ILE A 213 18.98 11.59 -25.51
C ILE A 213 19.42 11.40 -24.05
N GLY A 214 19.72 10.17 -23.64
CA GLY A 214 20.20 9.86 -22.29
C GLY A 214 19.16 10.14 -21.20
N LEU A 215 17.87 10.00 -21.52
CA LEU A 215 16.80 10.29 -20.58
C LEU A 215 16.76 9.19 -19.52
N GLU A 216 16.97 9.55 -18.26
CA GLU A 216 16.90 8.61 -17.14
C GLU A 216 15.48 8.06 -16.99
N ILE A 217 15.37 6.79 -16.59
CA ILE A 217 14.07 6.23 -16.18
C ILE A 217 13.66 6.96 -14.89
N PRO A 218 12.45 7.56 -14.83
CA PRO A 218 11.93 8.14 -13.60
C PRO A 218 11.91 7.07 -12.51
N ALA A 219 12.45 7.37 -11.32
CA ALA A 219 12.51 6.43 -10.22
C ALA A 219 11.52 6.84 -9.12
N TYR A 220 10.27 6.38 -9.25
CA TYR A 220 9.27 6.55 -8.19
C TYR A 220 9.14 5.29 -7.33
N SER A 221 8.72 5.46 -6.08
CA SER A 221 8.58 4.39 -5.08
C SER A 221 7.25 3.63 -5.15
N SER A 222 6.24 4.18 -5.83
CA SER A 222 4.90 3.59 -5.96
C SER A 222 4.41 3.60 -7.41
N ILE A 223 3.49 2.69 -7.75
CA ILE A 223 2.86 2.66 -9.09
C ILE A 223 1.94 3.86 -9.29
N GLU A 224 1.28 4.31 -8.23
CA GLU A 224 0.42 5.49 -8.22
C GLU A 224 1.18 6.75 -8.62
N ASP A 225 2.43 6.92 -8.15
CA ASP A 225 3.25 8.07 -8.53
C ASP A 225 3.61 8.06 -10.01
N TYR A 226 3.86 6.90 -10.62
CA TYR A 226 4.07 6.83 -12.08
C TYR A 226 2.82 7.28 -12.84
N LEU A 227 1.64 6.78 -12.45
CA LEU A 227 0.36 7.15 -13.06
C LEU A 227 0.08 8.65 -12.89
N LYS A 228 0.18 9.17 -11.66
CA LYS A 228 -0.08 10.58 -11.35
C LYS A 228 0.85 11.53 -12.08
N ASN A 229 2.16 11.25 -12.09
CA ASN A 229 3.13 12.15 -12.74
C ASN A 229 2.98 12.16 -14.27
N LEU A 230 2.65 11.02 -14.88
CA LEU A 230 2.37 10.97 -16.31
C LEU A 230 1.04 11.68 -16.65
N ALA A 231 0.02 11.54 -15.79
CA ALA A 231 -1.24 12.23 -15.93
C ALA A 231 -1.07 13.75 -15.85
N ILE A 232 -0.27 14.23 -14.88
CA ILE A 232 0.08 15.65 -14.75
C ILE A 232 0.74 16.15 -16.03
N TYR A 233 1.68 15.38 -16.59
CA TYR A 233 2.33 15.72 -17.84
C TYR A 233 1.34 15.87 -19.00
N SER A 234 0.49 14.86 -19.20
CA SER A 234 -0.51 14.85 -20.27
C SER A 234 -1.52 15.99 -20.12
N ASN A 235 -2.08 16.18 -18.93
CA ASN A 235 -3.04 17.25 -18.65
C ASN A 235 -2.41 18.64 -18.86
N LYS A 236 -1.20 18.86 -18.35
CA LYS A 236 -0.54 20.17 -18.38
C LYS A 236 -0.16 20.66 -19.76
N TYR A 237 0.25 19.77 -20.66
CA TYR A 237 0.89 20.17 -21.93
C TYR A 237 0.00 19.96 -23.17
N PHE A 238 -1.16 19.31 -23.02
CA PHE A 238 -2.00 18.92 -24.15
C PHE A 238 -3.48 19.15 -23.86
N PHE A 239 -4.22 19.65 -24.85
CA PHE A 239 -5.68 19.77 -24.78
C PHE A 239 -6.37 18.44 -25.11
N SER A 240 -7.54 18.19 -24.52
CA SER A 240 -8.54 17.23 -25.03
C SER A 240 -9.62 17.96 -25.83
N ARG A 241 -10.41 17.24 -26.64
CA ARG A 241 -11.36 17.86 -27.59
C ARG A 241 -12.45 18.66 -26.90
N ASP A 242 -13.09 18.11 -25.86
CA ASP A 242 -14.23 18.78 -25.24
C ASP A 242 -13.81 19.72 -24.11
N THR A 243 -12.54 19.65 -23.66
CA THR A 243 -12.03 20.51 -22.58
C THR A 243 -11.23 21.71 -23.03
N ILE A 244 -10.86 21.81 -24.32
CA ILE A 244 -9.99 22.89 -24.84
C ILE A 244 -10.51 24.32 -24.58
N ASN A 245 -11.82 24.49 -24.44
CA ASN A 245 -12.44 25.79 -24.17
C ASN A 245 -13.13 25.86 -22.79
N ILE A 246 -12.87 24.89 -21.89
CA ILE A 246 -13.48 24.85 -20.56
C ILE A 246 -12.58 25.58 -19.56
N PRO A 247 -13.05 26.64 -18.87
CA PRO A 247 -12.24 27.40 -17.91
C PRO A 247 -11.65 26.58 -16.76
N LYS A 248 -12.25 25.43 -16.44
CA LYS A 248 -11.76 24.44 -15.47
C LYS A 248 -10.32 24.00 -15.77
N TYR A 249 -9.91 23.95 -17.04
CA TYR A 249 -8.54 23.60 -17.44
C TYR A 249 -7.83 24.82 -18.03
N TYR A 250 -7.03 25.47 -17.20
CA TYR A 250 -6.28 26.69 -17.57
C TYR A 250 -5.00 26.40 -18.36
N GLU A 251 -4.54 25.14 -18.35
CA GLU A 251 -3.42 24.62 -19.13
C GLU A 251 -3.94 23.74 -20.30
N PRO A 252 -3.11 23.44 -21.33
CA PRO A 252 -1.82 24.06 -21.63
C PRO A 252 -1.89 25.54 -22.00
N ILE A 253 -0.79 26.23 -21.76
CA ILE A 253 -0.64 27.66 -22.07
C ILE A 253 -0.29 27.83 -23.55
N ILE A 254 -1.11 28.61 -24.26
CA ILE A 254 -0.82 29.04 -25.64
C ILE A 254 0.24 30.15 -25.60
N VAL A 255 1.42 29.88 -26.13
CA VAL A 255 2.54 30.84 -26.20
C VAL A 255 2.66 31.54 -27.55
N GLY A 256 1.96 31.05 -28.58
CA GLY A 256 2.02 31.59 -29.93
C GLY A 256 0.82 31.19 -30.79
N VAL A 257 0.53 31.99 -31.80
CA VAL A 257 -0.57 31.76 -32.75
C VAL A 257 -0.13 32.18 -34.14
N ASP A 258 -0.37 31.35 -35.15
CA ASP A 258 -0.24 31.71 -36.57
C ASP A 258 -1.59 31.67 -37.29
N SER A 259 -1.59 31.68 -38.64
CA SER A 259 -2.83 31.66 -39.43
C SER A 259 -3.66 30.39 -39.28
N ASN A 260 -3.05 29.28 -38.85
CA ASN A 260 -3.66 27.95 -38.87
C ASN A 260 -3.66 27.28 -37.48
N TYR A 261 -2.67 27.58 -36.64
CA TYR A 261 -2.39 26.86 -35.40
C TYR A 261 -2.14 27.76 -34.21
N THR A 262 -2.40 27.19 -33.04
CA THR A 262 -1.85 27.67 -31.77
C THR A 262 -0.66 26.81 -31.36
N TYR A 263 0.25 27.41 -30.60
CA TYR A 263 1.49 26.79 -30.18
C TYR A 263 1.61 26.85 -28.66
N GLY A 264 2.05 25.73 -28.08
CA GLY A 264 2.49 25.59 -26.71
C GLY A 264 3.98 25.29 -26.65
N VAL A 265 4.46 25.01 -25.44
CA VAL A 265 5.78 24.43 -25.17
C VAL A 265 5.61 23.25 -24.23
N ASP A 266 6.44 22.23 -24.40
CA ASP A 266 6.51 21.10 -23.46
C ASP A 266 7.34 21.47 -22.22
N GLU A 267 7.60 20.48 -21.37
CA GLU A 267 8.39 20.63 -20.15
C GLU A 267 9.84 21.05 -20.40
N ASN A 268 10.34 20.87 -21.62
CA ASN A 268 11.69 21.24 -22.05
C ASN A 268 11.71 22.57 -22.82
N GLY A 269 10.59 23.30 -22.87
CA GLY A 269 10.47 24.55 -23.63
C GLY A 269 10.38 24.35 -25.15
N LYS A 270 10.22 23.11 -25.64
CA LYS A 270 10.19 22.81 -27.07
C LYS A 270 8.78 22.99 -27.61
N SER A 271 8.65 23.88 -28.59
CA SER A 271 7.36 24.23 -29.19
C SER A 271 6.64 23.01 -29.80
N LEU A 272 5.30 23.02 -29.70
CA LEU A 272 4.39 22.07 -30.32
C LEU A 272 3.08 22.75 -30.73
N ARG A 273 2.41 22.24 -31.75
CA ARG A 273 1.06 22.69 -32.14
C ARG A 273 0.05 22.13 -31.13
N LEU A 274 -0.80 23.00 -30.59
CA LEU A 274 -1.82 22.63 -29.60
C LEU A 274 -3.22 22.52 -30.19
N SER A 275 -3.58 23.38 -31.14
CA SER A 275 -4.91 23.35 -31.76
C SER A 275 -4.94 24.04 -33.10
N SER A 276 -5.95 23.73 -33.89
CA SER A 276 -6.28 24.48 -35.10
C SER A 276 -7.13 25.71 -34.77
N LEU A 277 -6.91 26.81 -35.50
CA LEU A 277 -7.58 28.09 -35.28
C LEU A 277 -8.66 28.36 -36.34
N ILE A 278 -9.83 28.84 -35.91
CA ILE A 278 -10.77 29.54 -36.80
C ILE A 278 -10.84 31.00 -36.41
N ASN A 279 -10.36 31.87 -37.30
CA ASN A 279 -10.49 33.31 -37.16
C ASN A 279 -11.86 33.74 -37.72
N ASN A 280 -12.90 33.66 -36.89
CA ASN A 280 -14.14 34.37 -37.17
C ASN A 280 -14.03 35.79 -36.59
N THR A 281 -14.64 36.77 -37.27
CA THR A 281 -14.47 38.22 -37.01
C THR A 281 -14.87 38.71 -35.62
N LEU A 282 -15.36 37.85 -34.72
CA LEU A 282 -15.90 38.22 -33.41
C LEU A 282 -15.42 37.35 -32.23
N GLU A 283 -14.83 36.17 -32.47
CA GLU A 283 -14.37 35.27 -31.40
C GLU A 283 -13.32 34.28 -31.93
N LYS A 284 -12.21 34.10 -31.19
CA LYS A 284 -11.22 33.05 -31.48
C LYS A 284 -11.70 31.74 -30.87
N LYS A 285 -11.94 30.73 -31.69
CA LYS A 285 -12.26 29.37 -31.23
C LYS A 285 -11.17 28.39 -31.65
N TYR A 286 -10.85 27.48 -30.74
CA TYR A 286 -9.84 26.44 -30.90
C TYR A 286 -10.51 25.10 -31.15
N TYR A 287 -9.92 24.30 -32.05
CA TYR A 287 -10.48 23.01 -32.48
C TYR A 287 -9.38 21.95 -32.60
N LEU A 288 -9.72 20.71 -32.27
CA LEU A 288 -8.85 19.54 -32.43
C LEU A 288 -9.28 18.63 -33.60
N ASP A 289 -10.53 18.69 -34.04
CA ASP A 289 -11.14 17.74 -34.99
C ASP A 289 -11.17 18.19 -36.46
N ARG A 290 -10.63 19.37 -36.79
CA ARG A 290 -10.96 20.03 -38.06
C ARG A 290 -10.17 19.61 -39.29
N ASP A 291 -8.91 19.13 -39.20
CA ASP A 291 -8.12 18.60 -40.34
C ASP A 291 -6.62 18.41 -40.04
N SER A 292 -6.20 18.34 -38.77
CA SER A 292 -4.78 18.44 -38.42
C SER A 292 -4.23 17.21 -37.71
N ASN A 293 -3.99 16.15 -38.49
CA ASN A 293 -3.07 15.06 -38.09
C ASN A 293 -1.72 15.59 -37.61
N LEU A 294 -1.35 16.82 -37.98
CA LEU A 294 -0.15 17.51 -37.54
C LEU A 294 -0.16 17.90 -36.05
N VAL A 295 -1.31 18.22 -35.46
CA VAL A 295 -1.43 18.49 -34.01
C VAL A 295 -1.27 17.17 -33.27
N PHE A 296 -2.03 16.14 -33.67
CA PHE A 296 -1.94 14.83 -33.05
C PHE A 296 -0.59 14.13 -33.29
N GLN A 297 0.08 14.42 -34.41
CA GLN A 297 1.46 14.01 -34.63
C GLN A 297 2.38 14.64 -33.58
N ASP A 298 2.27 15.95 -33.33
CA ASP A 298 3.06 16.63 -32.29
C ASP A 298 2.75 16.07 -30.90
N TYR A 299 1.50 15.71 -30.62
CA TYR A 299 1.09 15.07 -29.38
C TYR A 299 1.75 13.69 -29.23
N PHE A 300 1.56 12.83 -30.23
CA PHE A 300 2.03 11.45 -30.19
C PHE A 300 3.55 11.35 -30.07
N ILE A 301 4.31 12.19 -30.78
CA ILE A 301 5.79 12.20 -30.68
C ILE A 301 6.32 12.71 -29.33
N ARG A 302 5.46 13.24 -28.45
CA ARG A 302 5.81 13.62 -27.06
C ARG A 302 5.27 12.61 -26.06
N LEU A 303 3.99 12.27 -26.17
CA LEU A 303 3.27 11.39 -25.25
C LEU A 303 3.73 9.93 -25.35
N ALA A 304 3.92 9.38 -26.56
CA ALA A 304 4.34 7.99 -26.72
C ALA A 304 5.75 7.72 -26.12
N PRO A 305 6.79 8.56 -26.37
CA PRO A 305 8.06 8.40 -25.67
C PRO A 305 7.96 8.51 -24.15
N LYS A 306 7.07 9.36 -23.61
CA LYS A 306 6.84 9.46 -22.16
C LYS A 306 6.18 8.21 -21.60
N ALA A 307 5.15 7.68 -22.26
CA ALA A 307 4.53 6.41 -21.87
C ALA A 307 5.55 5.26 -21.86
N VAL A 308 6.42 5.17 -22.88
CA VAL A 308 7.49 4.16 -22.95
C VAL A 308 8.53 4.36 -21.85
N GLN A 309 8.93 5.60 -21.58
CA GLN A 309 9.90 5.93 -20.53
C GLN A 309 9.36 5.57 -19.13
N TYR A 310 8.14 6.00 -18.81
CA TYR A 310 7.50 5.73 -17.52
C TYR A 310 7.20 4.24 -17.39
N GLY A 311 6.76 3.58 -18.45
CA GLY A 311 6.50 2.15 -18.46
C GLY A 311 7.74 1.32 -18.14
N ALA A 312 8.92 1.72 -18.62
CA ALA A 312 10.17 1.04 -18.26
C ALA A 312 10.50 1.17 -16.77
N GLY A 313 10.15 2.31 -16.15
CA GLY A 313 10.25 2.49 -14.70
C GLY A 313 9.26 1.65 -13.92
N VAL A 314 8.02 1.53 -14.40
CA VAL A 314 7.01 0.62 -13.83
C VAL A 314 7.47 -0.83 -13.89
N ILE A 315 8.02 -1.30 -15.02
CA ILE A 315 8.60 -2.65 -15.13
C ILE A 315 9.73 -2.83 -14.11
N GLY A 316 10.64 -1.85 -14.01
CA GLY A 316 11.75 -1.89 -13.05
C GLY A 316 11.28 -1.95 -11.59
N LEU A 317 10.28 -1.15 -11.23
CA LEU A 317 9.66 -1.16 -9.91
C LEU A 317 9.00 -2.51 -9.62
N PHE A 318 8.21 -3.02 -10.56
CA PHE A 318 7.49 -4.28 -10.42
C PHE A 318 8.46 -5.45 -10.19
N LEU A 319 9.47 -5.59 -11.05
CA LEU A 319 10.45 -6.69 -10.92
C LEU A 319 11.25 -6.60 -9.62
N LYS A 320 11.57 -5.39 -9.15
CA LYS A 320 12.23 -5.20 -7.87
C LYS A 320 11.35 -5.68 -6.70
N GLN A 321 10.09 -5.26 -6.67
CA GLN A 321 9.15 -5.66 -5.62
C GLN A 321 8.75 -7.14 -5.71
N ALA A 322 8.70 -7.69 -6.93
CA ALA A 322 8.44 -9.10 -7.19
C ALA A 322 9.53 -9.99 -6.59
N GLU A 323 10.80 -9.61 -6.72
CA GLU A 323 11.91 -10.33 -6.09
C GLU A 323 11.80 -10.29 -4.56
N ASP A 324 11.45 -9.13 -3.99
CA ASP A 324 11.19 -9.00 -2.55
C ASP A 324 10.04 -9.93 -2.10
N GLU A 325 8.95 -10.00 -2.86
CA GLU A 325 7.80 -10.86 -2.54
C GLU A 325 8.11 -12.36 -2.69
N LYS A 326 8.92 -12.73 -3.68
CA LYS A 326 9.39 -14.11 -3.86
C LYS A 326 10.25 -14.58 -2.68
N ILE A 327 11.17 -13.73 -2.23
CA ILE A 327 11.96 -14.00 -1.02
C ILE A 327 11.01 -14.24 0.16
N ASN A 328 10.01 -13.38 0.34
CA ASN A 328 9.03 -13.50 1.43
C ASN A 328 8.15 -14.77 1.32
N SER A 329 7.79 -15.21 0.12
CA SER A 329 6.92 -16.37 -0.10
C SER A 329 7.63 -17.70 0.18
N GLU A 330 8.93 -17.82 -0.16
CA GLU A 330 9.76 -18.98 0.16
C GLU A 330 9.81 -19.23 1.69
N PHE A 331 9.81 -18.16 2.50
CA PHE A 331 9.69 -18.26 3.96
C PHE A 331 8.28 -18.71 4.42
N ARG A 332 7.21 -18.27 3.75
CA ARG A 332 5.82 -18.68 4.05
C ARG A 332 5.56 -20.16 3.75
N VAL A 333 6.13 -20.69 2.67
CA VAL A 333 5.96 -22.11 2.31
C VAL A 333 6.74 -23.00 3.28
N SER A 334 7.96 -22.62 3.65
CA SER A 334 8.78 -23.36 4.63
C SER A 334 8.09 -23.50 5.99
N SER A 335 7.41 -22.45 6.46
CA SER A 335 6.65 -22.50 7.72
C SER A 335 5.38 -23.36 7.61
N ARG A 336 4.64 -23.28 6.50
CA ARG A 336 3.47 -24.16 6.25
C ARG A 336 3.83 -25.61 6.06
N ASP A 337 4.93 -25.94 5.40
CA ASP A 337 5.41 -27.32 5.24
C ASP A 337 5.86 -27.93 6.57
N THR A 338 6.44 -27.10 7.44
CA THR A 338 6.83 -27.47 8.80
C THR A 338 5.59 -27.70 9.67
N LEU A 339 4.59 -26.82 9.59
CA LEU A 339 3.30 -26.96 10.29
C LEU A 339 2.46 -28.12 9.74
N GLY A 340 2.48 -28.37 8.43
CA GLY A 340 1.80 -29.50 7.78
C GLY A 340 2.37 -30.84 8.20
N LYS A 341 3.70 -30.94 8.39
CA LYS A 341 4.37 -32.14 8.94
C LYS A 341 4.09 -32.36 10.43
N ILE A 342 3.78 -31.29 11.17
CA ILE A 342 3.33 -31.35 12.57
C ILE A 342 1.85 -31.77 12.64
N ALA A 343 0.99 -31.18 11.81
CA ALA A 343 -0.44 -31.49 11.75
C ALA A 343 -0.72 -32.90 11.21
N SER A 344 0.08 -33.40 10.24
CA SER A 344 -0.06 -34.77 9.72
C SER A 344 0.34 -35.85 10.74
N LYS A 345 1.03 -35.48 11.83
CA LYS A 345 1.28 -36.36 12.98
C LYS A 345 0.22 -36.25 14.07
N ALA A 346 -0.59 -35.20 14.07
CA ALA A 346 -1.71 -34.98 14.97
C ALA A 346 -3.03 -35.35 14.26
N VAL A 347 -3.23 -36.64 13.99
CA VAL A 347 -4.50 -37.14 13.43
C VAL A 347 -5.59 -37.04 14.49
N LEU A 348 -6.47 -36.04 14.39
CA LEU A 348 -7.83 -36.10 14.93
C LEU A 348 -8.77 -36.60 13.81
N PRO A 349 -9.47 -37.73 13.99
CA PRO A 349 -10.39 -38.22 12.99
C PRO A 349 -11.71 -37.42 13.05
N ASN A 350 -12.20 -37.01 11.87
CA ASN A 350 -13.57 -36.55 11.59
C ASN A 350 -13.86 -35.04 11.44
N ILE A 351 -13.07 -34.31 10.65
CA ILE A 351 -13.62 -33.15 9.92
C ILE A 351 -13.24 -33.27 8.45
N SER A 352 -14.22 -33.61 7.61
CA SER A 352 -14.06 -33.62 6.16
C SER A 352 -14.19 -32.18 5.63
N ILE A 353 -13.07 -31.60 5.21
CA ILE A 353 -12.97 -30.27 4.58
C ILE A 353 -13.85 -30.17 3.31
N GLY A 354 -14.19 -31.29 2.67
CA GLY A 354 -15.07 -31.31 1.50
C GLY A 354 -16.52 -30.86 1.77
N ALA A 355 -17.06 -31.12 2.97
CA ALA A 355 -18.45 -30.79 3.27
C ALA A 355 -18.69 -29.28 3.48
N ALA A 356 -17.67 -28.53 3.91
CA ALA A 356 -17.74 -27.09 4.07
C ALA A 356 -17.67 -26.35 2.71
N ILE A 357 -16.92 -26.91 1.75
CA ILE A 357 -16.78 -26.34 0.40
C ILE A 357 -18.06 -26.59 -0.42
N ASP A 358 -18.67 -27.77 -0.34
CA ASP A 358 -19.92 -28.09 -1.05
C ASP A 358 -21.13 -27.28 -0.54
N ALA A 359 -21.16 -26.92 0.76
CA ALA A 359 -22.20 -26.08 1.33
C ALA A 359 -22.17 -24.64 0.80
N THR A 360 -20.98 -24.08 0.59
CA THR A 360 -20.79 -22.73 0.04
C THR A 360 -21.15 -22.67 -1.45
N PHE A 361 -20.80 -23.67 -2.26
CA PHE A 361 -21.17 -23.71 -3.68
C PHE A 361 -22.66 -23.98 -3.93
N SER A 362 -23.30 -24.78 -3.07
CA SER A 362 -24.76 -25.00 -3.08
C SER A 362 -25.55 -23.73 -2.75
N PHE A 363 -25.05 -22.92 -1.81
CA PHE A 363 -25.68 -21.66 -1.39
C PHE A 363 -25.66 -20.59 -2.51
N ILE A 364 -24.55 -20.50 -3.25
CA ILE A 364 -24.39 -19.55 -4.37
C ILE A 364 -25.28 -19.98 -5.55
N GLY A 365 -25.30 -21.27 -5.92
CA GLY A 365 -26.13 -21.77 -7.02
C GLY A 365 -27.65 -21.61 -6.79
N ASN A 366 -28.11 -21.71 -5.54
CA ASN A 366 -29.53 -21.54 -5.18
C ASN A 366 -29.98 -20.07 -5.17
N SER A 367 -29.07 -19.12 -5.00
CA SER A 367 -29.37 -17.69 -5.03
C SER A 367 -29.53 -17.16 -6.45
N PHE A 368 -28.69 -17.62 -7.40
CA PHE A 368 -28.77 -17.22 -8.82
C PHE A 368 -29.95 -17.83 -9.57
N SER A 369 -30.32 -19.08 -9.26
CA SER A 369 -31.50 -19.73 -9.86
C SER A 369 -32.82 -19.06 -9.45
N ARG A 370 -32.89 -18.47 -8.25
CA ARG A 370 -34.06 -17.73 -7.76
C ARG A 370 -34.19 -16.34 -8.39
N LEU A 371 -33.07 -15.66 -8.67
CA LEU A 371 -33.06 -14.38 -9.40
C LEU A 371 -33.53 -14.57 -10.85
N GLY A 372 -33.05 -15.61 -11.53
CA GLY A 372 -33.48 -15.97 -12.89
C GLY A 372 -34.98 -16.31 -12.99
N ALA A 373 -35.53 -16.97 -11.96
CA ALA A 373 -36.96 -17.29 -11.87
C ALA A 373 -37.82 -16.04 -11.63
N ALA A 374 -37.36 -15.08 -10.82
CA ALA A 374 -38.06 -13.82 -10.56
C ALA A 374 -38.11 -12.92 -11.80
N VAL A 375 -37.00 -12.81 -12.54
CA VAL A 375 -36.94 -12.06 -13.81
C VAL A 375 -37.85 -12.70 -14.85
N SER A 376 -37.78 -14.03 -15.04
CA SER A 376 -38.65 -14.75 -15.99
C SER A 376 -40.15 -14.62 -15.67
N SER A 377 -40.50 -14.52 -14.38
CA SER A 377 -41.89 -14.33 -13.93
C SER A 377 -42.41 -12.92 -14.22
N ALA A 378 -41.56 -11.90 -14.08
CA ALA A 378 -41.88 -10.51 -14.42
C ALA A 378 -42.02 -10.31 -15.94
N THR A 379 -41.17 -10.96 -16.75
CA THR A 379 -41.25 -10.91 -18.22
C THR A 379 -42.52 -11.60 -18.72
N ASN A 380 -42.90 -12.75 -18.15
CA ASN A 380 -44.13 -13.46 -18.53
C ASN A 380 -45.40 -12.69 -18.13
N LEU A 381 -45.39 -11.96 -17.00
CA LEU A 381 -46.51 -11.11 -16.58
C LEU A 381 -46.71 -9.90 -17.51
N LEU A 382 -45.62 -9.38 -18.09
CA LEU A 382 -45.64 -8.30 -19.08
C LEU A 382 -46.07 -8.78 -20.48
N LEU A 383 -45.65 -9.98 -20.90
CA LEU A 383 -46.07 -10.61 -22.15
C LEU A 383 -47.55 -11.04 -22.13
N GLN A 384 -48.07 -11.49 -20.98
CA GLN A 384 -49.47 -11.89 -20.84
C GLN A 384 -50.44 -10.69 -20.88
N LYS A 385 -49.97 -9.49 -20.50
CA LYS A 385 -50.74 -8.23 -20.63
C LYS A 385 -50.66 -7.59 -22.02
N ALA A 386 -49.66 -7.94 -22.84
CA ALA A 386 -49.53 -7.45 -24.21
C ALA A 386 -50.34 -8.27 -25.25
N GLY A 387 -50.81 -9.48 -24.89
CA GLY A 387 -51.49 -10.41 -25.80
C GLY A 387 -53.01 -10.22 -26.00
N HIS A 388 -53.64 -9.18 -25.45
CA HIS A 388 -55.09 -8.94 -25.57
C HIS A 388 -55.42 -7.67 -26.37
N ALA A 389 -55.00 -7.61 -27.62
CA ALA A 389 -55.47 -6.61 -28.58
C ALA A 389 -55.88 -7.30 -29.90
N GLY A 390 -57.18 -7.62 -30.01
CA GLY A 390 -57.79 -8.21 -31.19
C GLY A 390 -59.16 -7.61 -31.50
N THR A 391 -59.17 -6.64 -32.44
CA THR A 391 -60.24 -6.20 -33.36
C THR A 391 -61.48 -5.41 -32.89
N PRO A 392 -62.05 -4.54 -33.77
CA PRO A 392 -62.88 -3.40 -33.39
C PRO A 392 -64.37 -3.53 -33.80
N ALA A 393 -65.29 -2.99 -32.98
CA ALA A 393 -66.62 -2.60 -33.46
C ALA A 393 -67.34 -1.60 -32.53
N SER A 394 -67.69 -0.44 -33.13
CA SER A 394 -68.99 0.25 -33.08
C SER A 394 -69.53 0.92 -31.79
N THR A 395 -69.62 2.25 -31.91
CA THR A 395 -70.73 3.18 -31.56
C THR A 395 -71.05 3.61 -30.11
N ASN A 396 -70.94 4.94 -29.95
CA ASN A 396 -71.86 5.92 -29.34
C ASN A 396 -71.90 6.22 -27.81
N ASN A 397 -71.76 7.55 -27.58
CA ASN A 397 -72.44 8.45 -26.64
C ASN A 397 -72.07 8.49 -25.13
N GLN A 398 -71.33 9.57 -24.79
CA GLN A 398 -71.63 10.61 -23.76
C GLN A 398 -71.80 10.20 -22.26
N PRO A 399 -71.62 11.13 -21.30
CA PRO A 399 -70.64 10.98 -20.22
C PRO A 399 -71.29 10.97 -18.83
N THR A 400 -70.64 10.32 -17.85
CA THR A 400 -70.90 10.62 -16.44
C THR A 400 -69.72 10.26 -15.54
N SER A 401 -69.50 11.18 -14.61
CA SER A 401 -68.63 11.19 -13.45
C SER A 401 -68.67 9.93 -12.58
N GLN A 402 -67.50 9.41 -12.21
CA GLN A 402 -67.10 9.10 -10.82
C GLN A 402 -65.68 8.49 -10.85
N ILE A 403 -64.68 9.30 -10.48
CA ILE A 403 -63.35 8.81 -10.13
C ILE A 403 -63.41 8.51 -8.63
N ALA A 404 -63.48 7.23 -8.28
CA ALA A 404 -63.09 6.75 -6.96
C ALA A 404 -61.60 6.40 -7.00
N GLU A 405 -60.90 6.82 -5.97
CA GLU A 405 -59.46 6.67 -5.75
C GLU A 405 -58.99 5.21 -5.86
N ILE A 406 -57.87 5.00 -6.56
CA ILE A 406 -57.01 3.83 -6.38
C ILE A 406 -55.78 4.31 -5.63
N SER A 407 -55.88 4.31 -4.31
CA SER A 407 -54.76 4.43 -3.38
C SER A 407 -54.25 3.02 -3.06
N ASP A 408 -53.35 2.44 -3.88
CA ASP A 408 -52.52 1.33 -3.39
C ASP A 408 -51.25 1.03 -4.21
N ILE A 409 -50.42 2.05 -4.43
CA ILE A 409 -49.01 1.86 -4.86
C ILE A 409 -48.09 1.66 -3.64
N ALA A 410 -48.54 2.05 -2.45
CA ALA A 410 -47.84 1.77 -1.20
C ALA A 410 -47.71 0.25 -0.92
N GLY A 411 -48.71 -0.55 -1.30
CA GLY A 411 -48.67 -2.02 -1.15
C GLY A 411 -47.58 -2.72 -1.97
N ILE A 412 -47.23 -2.22 -3.15
CA ILE A 412 -46.19 -2.82 -4.01
C ILE A 412 -44.78 -2.46 -3.49
N SER A 413 -44.60 -1.22 -3.01
CA SER A 413 -43.37 -0.82 -2.33
C SER A 413 -43.16 -1.61 -1.03
N LYS A 414 -44.24 -1.86 -0.26
CA LYS A 414 -44.16 -2.63 0.99
C LYS A 414 -43.87 -4.11 0.76
N ALA A 415 -44.33 -4.69 -0.35
CA ALA A 415 -44.04 -6.07 -0.72
C ALA A 415 -42.60 -6.28 -1.24
N LEU A 416 -42.00 -5.27 -1.88
CA LEU A 416 -40.58 -5.32 -2.26
C LEU A 416 -39.63 -5.12 -1.07
N PHE A 417 -40.01 -4.29 -0.09
CA PHE A 417 -39.21 -4.08 1.13
C PHE A 417 -39.35 -5.20 2.17
N ALA A 418 -40.48 -5.93 2.21
CA ALA A 418 -40.68 -7.06 3.12
C ALA A 418 -39.91 -8.34 2.74
N LEU A 419 -39.16 -8.33 1.63
CA LEU A 419 -38.28 -9.44 1.21
C LEU A 419 -36.82 -9.25 1.67
N ALA A 420 -36.54 -8.19 2.43
CA ALA A 420 -35.20 -7.80 2.88
C ALA A 420 -35.04 -7.74 4.42
N ASP A 421 -35.75 -8.58 5.18
CA ASP A 421 -35.44 -8.79 6.60
C ASP A 421 -34.31 -9.83 6.78
N PRO A 422 -33.43 -9.66 7.80
CA PRO A 422 -32.28 -10.53 8.04
C PRO A 422 -32.72 -11.91 8.55
N ILE A 423 -32.05 -12.96 8.04
CA ILE A 423 -32.16 -14.33 8.57
C ILE A 423 -31.51 -14.34 9.96
N PRO A 424 -32.13 -14.89 11.02
CA PRO A 424 -31.47 -15.08 12.31
C PRO A 424 -30.32 -16.09 12.16
N PRO A 425 -29.18 -15.92 12.87
CA PRO A 425 -28.06 -16.83 12.79
C PRO A 425 -28.46 -18.26 13.20
N PRO A 426 -27.77 -19.30 12.69
CA PRO A 426 -28.09 -20.67 13.03
C PRO A 426 -27.95 -20.88 14.55
N VAL A 427 -29.02 -21.37 15.16
CA VAL A 427 -29.04 -21.85 16.54
C VAL A 427 -28.08 -23.04 16.64
N ILE A 428 -26.89 -22.81 17.18
CA ILE A 428 -26.05 -23.87 17.73
C ILE A 428 -26.68 -24.26 19.07
N GLN A 429 -27.20 -25.49 19.16
CA GLN A 429 -27.59 -26.07 20.44
C GLN A 429 -26.35 -26.15 21.34
N GLU A 430 -26.29 -25.32 22.37
CA GLU A 430 -25.38 -25.51 23.49
C GLU A 430 -25.66 -26.86 24.16
N LEU A 431 -24.72 -27.79 24.02
CA LEU A 431 -24.58 -28.93 24.91
C LEU A 431 -24.03 -28.39 26.23
N SER A 432 -24.91 -28.15 27.20
CA SER A 432 -24.49 -27.87 28.57
C SER A 432 -23.93 -29.14 29.20
N THR A 433 -22.61 -29.17 29.42
CA THR A 433 -22.00 -30.04 30.44
C THR A 433 -21.52 -29.14 31.56
N LYS A 434 -22.41 -28.98 32.54
CA LYS A 434 -22.11 -28.44 33.86
C LYS A 434 -21.22 -29.45 34.58
N ALA A 435 -19.95 -29.13 34.77
CA ALA A 435 -19.07 -29.82 35.71
C ALA A 435 -18.53 -28.76 36.69
N ASP A 436 -19.03 -28.84 37.92
CA ASP A 436 -18.54 -28.08 39.07
C ASP A 436 -17.05 -28.37 39.28
N VAL A 437 -16.24 -27.31 39.36
CA VAL A 437 -14.88 -27.39 39.90
C VAL A 437 -14.90 -26.73 41.28
N SER A 438 -14.95 -27.60 42.30
CA SER A 438 -14.58 -27.27 43.67
C SER A 438 -13.07 -27.44 43.85
N SER A 439 -12.53 -26.61 44.74
CA SER A 439 -11.14 -26.48 45.14
C SER A 439 -10.47 -27.74 45.71
N ASP A 440 -9.13 -27.71 45.62
CA ASP A 440 -8.11 -28.23 46.55
C ASP A 440 -7.24 -29.44 46.14
N LEU A 441 -5.93 -29.22 46.37
CA LEU A 441 -4.80 -30.14 46.63
C LEU A 441 -3.76 -30.44 45.50
N ILE A 442 -2.58 -29.86 45.73
CA ILE A 442 -1.21 -30.33 45.39
C ILE A 442 -0.86 -31.58 46.27
N PRO A 443 0.19 -32.44 46.06
CA PRO A 443 1.08 -32.76 44.92
C PRO A 443 1.14 -34.29 44.60
N GLY A 444 1.81 -34.70 43.51
CA GLY A 444 2.33 -36.07 43.40
C GLY A 444 3.11 -36.42 42.14
N SER A 445 4.38 -36.79 42.31
CA SER A 445 5.30 -37.29 41.28
C SER A 445 4.84 -38.58 40.60
N GLY A 446 5.13 -38.74 39.30
CA GLY A 446 5.05 -40.04 38.65
C GLY A 446 5.62 -40.04 37.23
N ARG A 447 6.84 -40.56 37.08
CA ARG A 447 7.41 -40.99 35.79
C ARG A 447 6.52 -42.08 35.18
N ASN A 448 6.22 -41.98 33.89
CA ASN A 448 5.85 -43.15 33.08
C ASN A 448 6.48 -43.04 31.68
N THR A 449 7.44 -43.92 31.45
CA THR A 449 8.04 -44.31 30.16
C THR A 449 6.99 -44.92 29.23
N LEU A 450 6.91 -44.45 27.98
CA LEU A 450 6.20 -45.13 26.90
C LEU A 450 7.20 -45.55 25.81
N THR A 451 7.32 -46.85 25.63
CA THR A 451 8.16 -47.54 24.65
C THR A 451 7.48 -47.51 23.27
N ILE A 452 8.17 -47.00 22.25
CA ILE A 452 7.70 -47.08 20.85
C ILE A 452 8.51 -48.17 20.13
N GLN A 453 7.81 -49.22 19.69
CA GLN A 453 8.31 -50.21 18.73
C GLN A 453 8.28 -49.64 17.32
N THR A 454 9.44 -49.59 16.67
CA THR A 454 9.57 -49.30 15.23
C THR A 454 9.41 -50.59 14.41
N ALA A 455 8.44 -50.59 13.50
CA ALA A 455 8.29 -51.61 12.47
C ALA A 455 8.90 -51.09 11.14
N ALA A 456 9.88 -51.82 10.64
CA ALA A 456 10.49 -51.60 9.33
C ALA A 456 9.55 -52.09 8.21
N THR A 457 9.44 -51.33 7.11
CA THR A 457 9.03 -51.87 5.81
C THR A 457 9.89 -51.32 4.68
N THR A 458 10.19 -52.23 3.76
CA THR A 458 11.20 -52.22 2.70
C THR A 458 10.66 -51.70 1.37
N GLY A 459 11.46 -50.86 0.70
CA GLY A 459 11.92 -50.94 -0.69
C GLY A 459 10.95 -51.05 -1.88
N ALA A 460 11.09 -50.13 -2.84
CA ALA A 460 11.02 -50.45 -4.27
C ALA A 460 11.76 -49.40 -5.13
N ASN A 461 12.64 -49.90 -6.01
CA ASN A 461 13.41 -49.19 -7.03
C ASN A 461 12.55 -48.76 -8.23
N LEU A 462 12.86 -47.61 -8.85
CA LEU A 462 12.66 -47.39 -10.30
C LEU A 462 13.79 -46.52 -10.90
N ALA A 463 14.23 -46.91 -12.09
CA ALA A 463 15.41 -46.51 -12.84
C ALA A 463 15.27 -45.18 -13.62
N PRO A 464 16.38 -44.56 -14.07
CA PRO A 464 16.35 -43.31 -14.85
C PRO A 464 16.16 -43.56 -16.35
N VAL A 465 15.27 -42.79 -16.98
CA VAL A 465 15.07 -42.77 -18.44
C VAL A 465 15.92 -41.67 -19.07
N VAL A 466 16.79 -42.08 -19.98
CA VAL A 466 17.59 -41.25 -20.88
C VAL A 466 16.80 -41.06 -22.18
N ILE A 467 16.65 -39.82 -22.65
CA ILE A 467 16.34 -39.55 -24.06
C ILE A 467 17.36 -38.55 -24.63
N LYS A 468 18.18 -39.06 -25.54
CA LYS A 468 18.92 -38.28 -26.54
C LYS A 468 18.06 -38.20 -27.80
N GLN A 469 17.94 -37.02 -28.41
CA GLN A 469 17.83 -36.96 -29.86
C GLN A 469 18.44 -35.67 -30.45
N THR A 470 19.38 -35.90 -31.34
CA THR A 470 20.06 -34.97 -32.26
C THR A 470 19.35 -35.01 -33.61
N GLN A 471 19.33 -33.88 -34.32
CA GLN A 471 19.32 -33.66 -35.80
C GLN A 471 18.50 -32.40 -36.11
N SER A 472 18.75 -31.57 -37.12
CA SER A 472 19.85 -31.41 -38.09
C SER A 472 19.55 -30.14 -38.90
N VAL A 473 20.62 -29.51 -39.39
CA VAL A 473 20.65 -28.34 -40.27
C VAL A 473 19.91 -28.57 -41.60
N SER A 474 19.16 -27.56 -42.06
CA SER A 474 18.88 -27.34 -43.47
C SER A 474 18.94 -25.85 -43.83
N ARG A 475 19.59 -25.60 -44.97
CA ARG A 475 19.92 -24.32 -45.60
C ARG A 475 19.05 -24.16 -46.86
N ILE A 476 19.12 -22.98 -47.49
CA ILE A 476 18.58 -22.55 -48.81
C ILE A 476 17.09 -22.12 -48.70
N THR A 477 16.56 -20.98 -49.21
CA THR A 477 16.85 -20.23 -50.46
C THR A 477 16.19 -18.83 -50.45
N GLU A 478 16.91 -17.86 -51.04
CA GLU A 478 16.53 -16.66 -51.81
C GLU A 478 15.28 -15.80 -51.47
N LEU A 479 15.58 -14.51 -51.34
CA LEU A 479 14.69 -13.34 -51.37
C LEU A 479 13.97 -13.18 -52.72
N PRO A 480 12.67 -12.87 -52.75
CA PRO A 480 12.08 -12.14 -53.85
C PRO A 480 12.17 -10.63 -53.57
N GLN A 481 12.86 -9.90 -54.46
CA GLN A 481 12.67 -8.45 -54.58
C GLN A 481 11.23 -8.16 -55.02
N MET A 482 10.54 -7.27 -54.31
CA MET A 482 9.27 -6.73 -54.77
C MET A 482 9.36 -5.21 -54.88
N GLN A 483 9.08 -4.72 -56.10
CA GLN A 483 9.18 -3.34 -56.56
C GLN A 483 8.20 -2.41 -55.85
N LEU A 484 8.67 -1.20 -55.53
CA LEU A 484 7.85 -0.04 -55.15
C LEU A 484 7.02 0.47 -56.35
N PRO A 485 5.75 0.89 -56.17
CA PRO A 485 5.08 1.75 -57.12
C PRO A 485 5.48 3.23 -56.89
N PRO A 486 5.54 4.06 -57.95
CA PRO A 486 6.08 5.41 -57.87
C PRO A 486 5.00 6.42 -57.47
N THR A 487 5.32 7.34 -56.55
CA THR A 487 4.58 8.59 -56.41
C THR A 487 5.52 9.79 -56.47
N LYS A 488 5.05 10.74 -57.25
CA LYS A 488 5.73 11.85 -57.91
C LYS A 488 5.78 13.07 -56.96
N PRO A 489 6.90 13.81 -56.86
CA PRO A 489 6.92 15.04 -56.08
C PRO A 489 6.48 16.23 -56.94
N ASP A 490 5.35 16.84 -56.59
CA ASP A 490 4.97 18.16 -57.13
C ASP A 490 5.79 19.24 -56.42
N THR A 491 6.54 19.98 -57.23
CA THR A 491 7.41 21.08 -56.82
C THR A 491 6.62 22.38 -56.92
N TYR A 492 6.31 23.00 -55.78
CA TYR A 492 5.87 24.40 -55.74
C TYR A 492 7.07 25.30 -55.43
N THR A 493 7.47 26.07 -56.43
CA THR A 493 8.47 27.15 -56.31
C THR A 493 7.73 28.45 -55.98
N ALA A 494 7.89 28.96 -54.77
CA ALA A 494 7.42 30.30 -54.40
C ALA A 494 8.60 31.27 -54.41
N ASN A 495 8.55 32.22 -55.36
CA ASN A 495 9.39 33.41 -55.45
C ASN A 495 9.18 34.30 -54.22
N ILE A 496 10.26 34.72 -53.56
CA ILE A 496 10.23 35.85 -52.63
C ILE A 496 11.20 36.92 -53.16
N GLN A 497 10.62 38.06 -53.54
CA GLN A 497 11.30 39.33 -53.80
C GLN A 497 11.76 39.98 -52.48
N SER A 498 13.02 40.41 -52.47
CA SER A 498 13.63 41.47 -51.63
C SER A 498 12.74 42.73 -51.52
N ALA A 499 12.65 43.55 -50.46
CA ALA A 499 13.57 44.10 -49.43
C ALA A 499 12.70 44.90 -48.38
N PRO A 500 13.21 45.71 -47.42
CA PRO A 500 14.58 45.92 -46.94
C PRO A 500 14.79 45.85 -45.40
N ILE A 501 16.06 45.93 -45.07
CA ILE A 501 16.76 45.83 -43.77
C ILE A 501 16.72 47.15 -42.97
N ILE A 502 16.59 47.05 -41.64
CA ILE A 502 17.16 47.96 -40.63
C ILE A 502 17.73 47.04 -39.53
N SER A 503 19.02 46.70 -39.52
CA SER A 503 20.19 47.43 -38.96
C SER A 503 20.35 47.31 -37.44
N GLY A 504 21.42 46.60 -37.03
CA GLY A 504 22.01 46.57 -35.68
C GLY A 504 22.22 45.12 -35.21
N GLY A 505 23.32 44.43 -35.52
CA GLY A 505 24.67 44.64 -34.97
C GLY A 505 24.82 43.75 -33.71
N SER A 506 25.78 42.85 -33.52
CA SER A 506 27.04 42.57 -34.20
C SER A 506 27.46 41.12 -33.93
N VAL A 507 28.21 40.59 -34.89
CA VAL A 507 28.80 39.25 -34.97
C VAL A 507 30.03 39.12 -34.05
N ALA A 508 30.24 37.93 -33.49
CA ALA A 508 31.57 37.33 -33.35
C ALA A 508 31.49 35.79 -33.39
N VAL A 509 31.92 35.24 -34.52
CA VAL A 509 32.36 33.85 -34.71
C VAL A 509 33.86 33.79 -34.40
N VAL A 510 34.37 32.71 -33.79
CA VAL A 510 35.65 32.01 -34.10
C VAL A 510 35.83 30.82 -33.13
N VAL A 511 35.70 29.57 -33.61
CA VAL A 511 36.72 28.53 -33.93
C VAL A 511 37.24 27.70 -32.73
N GLU A 512 37.22 26.39 -32.95
CA GLU A 512 37.73 25.25 -32.18
C GLU A 512 39.19 25.38 -31.68
N SER A 513 39.48 24.75 -30.53
CA SER A 513 40.81 24.18 -30.24
C SER A 513 40.77 23.20 -29.06
N LEU A 514 41.45 22.07 -29.24
CA LEU A 514 41.67 20.93 -28.35
C LEU A 514 42.57 21.25 -27.13
N GLY A 515 42.42 20.46 -26.04
CA GLY A 515 43.55 19.96 -25.23
C GLY A 515 43.67 20.38 -23.76
N SER A 516 43.11 19.56 -22.86
CA SER A 516 43.54 19.13 -21.48
C SER A 516 44.18 20.13 -20.48
N PRO A 517 44.54 19.72 -19.24
CA PRO A 517 43.70 19.94 -18.04
C PRO A 517 44.41 20.80 -16.97
N ILE A 518 43.72 21.69 -16.26
CA ILE A 518 44.29 22.33 -15.05
C ILE A 518 43.24 22.52 -13.95
N ASP A 519 43.73 22.13 -12.77
CA ASP A 519 43.33 22.26 -11.37
C ASP A 519 42.25 23.24 -10.90
N SER A 520 41.51 22.71 -9.92
CA SER A 520 40.90 23.33 -8.73
C SER A 520 40.60 24.84 -8.76
N VAL A 521 39.31 25.16 -8.93
CA VAL A 521 38.77 26.48 -8.60
C VAL A 521 37.81 26.35 -7.41
N LEU A 522 38.13 27.09 -6.35
CA LEU A 522 37.27 27.38 -5.20
C LEU A 522 35.94 27.97 -5.69
N ILE A 523 34.82 27.31 -5.38
CA ILE A 523 33.49 27.89 -5.52
C ILE A 523 33.11 28.52 -4.18
N SER A 524 33.01 29.85 -4.16
CA SER A 524 32.34 30.60 -3.10
C SER A 524 30.84 30.46 -3.31
N THR A 525 30.17 29.73 -2.42
CA THR A 525 28.71 29.68 -2.34
C THR A 525 28.22 30.94 -1.64
N THR A 526 27.45 31.75 -2.36
CA THR A 526 26.60 32.80 -1.80
C THR A 526 25.24 32.17 -1.54
N THR A 527 24.88 32.03 -0.27
CA THR A 527 23.58 31.51 0.16
C THR A 527 22.55 32.64 0.05
N GLU A 528 21.72 32.63 -0.98
CA GLU A 528 20.47 33.39 -0.99
C GLU A 528 19.39 32.58 -0.28
N THR A 529 18.91 33.11 0.85
CA THR A 529 17.79 32.57 1.61
C THR A 529 16.49 32.89 0.88
N ILE A 530 15.93 31.93 0.15
CA ILE A 530 14.55 32.01 -0.34
C ILE A 530 13.64 31.43 0.74
N SER A 531 12.86 32.28 1.40
CA SER A 531 11.77 31.84 2.27
C SER A 531 10.61 31.31 1.42
N PRO A 532 10.12 30.08 1.64
CA PRO A 532 8.95 29.57 0.92
C PRO A 532 7.68 30.25 1.42
N SER A 533 6.98 30.94 0.52
CA SER A 533 5.60 31.38 0.72
C SER A 533 4.69 30.17 0.48
N ILE A 534 4.15 29.59 1.55
CA ILE A 534 3.16 28.51 1.49
C ILE A 534 1.81 29.15 1.10
N ASN A 535 1.28 28.82 -0.09
CA ASN A 535 -0.09 29.18 -0.47
C ASN A 535 -1.07 28.16 0.17
N PRO A 536 -2.19 28.61 0.78
CA PRO A 536 -3.15 27.71 1.40
C PRO A 536 -3.88 26.85 0.36
N THR A 537 -4.08 25.57 0.69
CA THR A 537 -4.81 24.59 -0.13
C THR A 537 -6.32 24.85 -0.09
N THR A 538 -6.89 25.39 -1.17
CA THR A 538 -8.34 25.57 -1.33
C THR A 538 -8.94 24.34 -2.00
N THR A 539 -9.95 23.70 -1.36
CA THR A 539 -10.74 22.64 -2.00
C THR A 539 -11.94 23.27 -2.70
N THR A 540 -11.96 23.24 -4.03
CA THR A 540 -13.07 23.75 -4.85
C THR A 540 -13.92 22.58 -5.35
N SER A 541 -15.20 22.57 -4.97
CA SER A 541 -16.17 21.55 -5.42
C SER A 541 -17.23 22.22 -6.28
N THR A 542 -17.18 22.02 -7.60
CA THR A 542 -18.22 22.57 -8.50
C THR A 542 -19.39 21.60 -8.58
N VAL A 543 -20.55 21.96 -8.01
CA VAL A 543 -21.77 21.14 -8.05
C VAL A 543 -22.84 21.89 -8.85
N THR A 544 -23.07 21.47 -10.10
CA THR A 544 -24.19 21.97 -10.90
C THR A 544 -25.48 21.25 -10.48
N SER A 545 -26.44 21.99 -9.95
CA SER A 545 -27.76 21.49 -9.55
C SER A 545 -28.85 22.04 -10.47
N THR A 546 -29.81 21.19 -10.84
CA THR A 546 -31.00 21.56 -11.62
C THR A 546 -32.25 21.03 -10.92
N THR A 547 -33.11 21.91 -10.44
CA THR A 547 -34.41 21.55 -9.85
C THR A 547 -35.50 21.42 -10.92
N GLN A 548 -36.20 20.28 -10.96
CA GLN A 548 -37.46 20.14 -11.70
C GLN A 548 -38.62 20.73 -10.88
N GLY A 549 -39.17 21.87 -11.33
CA GLY A 549 -40.49 22.33 -10.91
C GLY A 549 -41.60 21.52 -11.60
N ASN A 550 -42.70 21.24 -10.89
CA ASN A 550 -43.93 20.72 -11.49
C ASN A 550 -44.52 21.80 -12.43
N GLU A 551 -44.41 21.62 -13.74
CA GLU A 551 -44.96 22.59 -14.71
C GLU A 551 -46.42 22.29 -15.07
N ASN A 552 -47.27 23.25 -14.70
CA ASN A 552 -48.42 23.69 -15.47
C ASN A 552 -47.90 24.27 -16.82
N PRO A 553 -48.44 23.89 -17.99
CA PRO A 553 -47.78 24.16 -19.26
C PRO A 553 -48.10 25.57 -19.76
N GLN A 554 -47.34 26.60 -19.36
CA GLN A 554 -47.25 27.92 -20.04
C GLN A 554 -46.07 28.82 -19.57
N THR A 555 -44.89 28.27 -19.28
CA THR A 555 -43.69 29.10 -19.00
C THR A 555 -42.52 28.78 -19.91
N SER A 556 -41.89 29.81 -20.46
CA SER A 556 -40.62 29.73 -21.20
C SER A 556 -39.56 29.07 -20.33
N SER A 557 -38.73 28.20 -20.93
CA SER A 557 -37.62 27.53 -20.26
C SER A 557 -36.76 28.54 -19.48
N LEU A 558 -36.84 28.47 -18.14
CA LEU A 558 -36.05 29.31 -17.26
C LEU A 558 -34.54 29.05 -17.51
N PRO A 559 -33.69 30.09 -17.45
CA PRO A 559 -32.25 29.95 -17.66
C PRO A 559 -31.64 28.96 -16.66
N ILE A 560 -30.70 28.13 -17.15
CA ILE A 560 -29.92 27.22 -16.30
C ILE A 560 -28.99 28.07 -15.45
N TRP A 561 -29.17 28.02 -14.14
CA TRP A 561 -28.40 28.78 -13.17
C TRP A 561 -27.19 27.97 -12.71
N GLN A 562 -25.98 28.41 -13.02
CA GLN A 562 -24.76 27.78 -12.50
C GLN A 562 -24.46 28.31 -11.10
N VAL A 563 -24.26 27.39 -10.18
CA VAL A 563 -23.81 27.67 -8.81
C VAL A 563 -22.58 26.82 -8.54
N SER A 564 -21.59 27.39 -7.89
CA SER A 564 -20.37 26.71 -7.46
C SER A 564 -20.10 26.99 -5.97
N SER A 565 -19.34 26.11 -5.33
CA SER A 565 -18.90 26.33 -3.96
C SER A 565 -17.42 26.00 -3.79
N SER A 566 -16.79 26.65 -2.82
CA SER A 566 -15.46 26.29 -2.34
C SER A 566 -15.43 26.41 -0.82
N TYR A 567 -14.62 25.58 -0.18
CA TYR A 567 -14.44 25.62 1.26
C TYR A 567 -12.99 25.88 1.62
N ASN A 568 -12.74 26.96 2.35
CA ASN A 568 -11.41 27.28 2.87
C ASN A 568 -11.28 26.74 4.30
N LYS A 569 -10.52 25.66 4.48
CA LYS A 569 -10.28 25.03 5.79
C LYS A 569 -9.51 25.93 6.75
N THR A 570 -8.73 26.90 6.26
CA THR A 570 -7.94 27.82 7.10
C THR A 570 -8.78 28.94 7.68
N THR A 571 -9.81 29.39 6.96
CA THR A 571 -10.68 30.50 7.40
C THR A 571 -12.09 30.03 7.79
N PHE A 572 -12.35 28.73 7.72
CA PHE A 572 -13.68 28.14 7.89
C PHE A 572 -14.74 28.80 7.02
N THR A 573 -14.35 29.23 5.82
CA THR A 573 -15.24 30.02 4.96
C THR A 573 -15.75 29.16 3.81
N LEU A 574 -17.06 28.94 3.80
CA LEU A 574 -17.78 28.41 2.66
C LEU A 574 -18.11 29.59 1.73
N SER A 575 -17.54 29.57 0.53
CA SER A 575 -17.84 30.56 -0.50
C SER A 575 -18.79 29.97 -1.52
N LEU A 576 -19.95 30.59 -1.69
CA LEU A 576 -20.95 30.26 -2.69
C LEU A 576 -20.88 31.31 -3.80
N HIS A 577 -20.83 30.88 -5.05
CA HIS A 577 -20.82 31.77 -6.22
C HIS A 577 -21.87 31.33 -7.23
N TRP A 578 -22.55 32.28 -7.84
CA TRP A 578 -23.56 31.99 -8.86
C TRP A 578 -23.60 33.07 -9.93
N ASP A 579 -24.12 32.73 -11.11
CA ASP A 579 -24.27 33.72 -12.18
C ASP A 579 -25.40 34.72 -11.87
N PRO A 580 -25.24 36.00 -12.23
CA PRO A 580 -26.32 36.98 -12.13
C PRO A 580 -27.49 36.58 -13.03
N ILE A 581 -28.70 36.65 -12.49
CA ILE A 581 -29.95 36.41 -13.23
C ILE A 581 -30.52 37.74 -13.70
N GLU A 582 -30.80 37.84 -15.01
CA GLU A 582 -31.41 39.05 -15.58
C GLU A 582 -32.76 39.36 -14.91
N GLY A 583 -32.91 40.57 -14.41
CA GLY A 583 -34.10 41.01 -13.66
C GLY A 583 -34.07 40.71 -12.15
N ALA A 584 -33.08 39.98 -11.64
CA ALA A 584 -32.91 39.77 -10.20
C ALA A 584 -32.23 40.99 -9.57
N GLU A 585 -32.85 41.55 -8.53
CA GLU A 585 -32.25 42.58 -7.67
C GLU A 585 -31.80 42.00 -6.32
N PHE A 586 -32.39 40.89 -5.89
CA PHE A 586 -32.12 40.23 -4.62
C PHE A 586 -31.91 38.73 -4.78
N TYR A 587 -31.06 38.16 -3.92
CA TYR A 587 -30.86 36.72 -3.77
C TYR A 587 -31.10 36.35 -2.31
N ASP A 588 -32.15 35.57 -2.05
CA ASP A 588 -32.43 34.99 -0.74
C ASP A 588 -31.81 33.58 -0.69
N ILE A 589 -30.87 33.37 0.24
CA ILE A 589 -30.16 32.12 0.45
C ILE A 589 -30.59 31.56 1.79
N ALA A 590 -31.16 30.36 1.81
CA ALA A 590 -31.59 29.67 3.02
C ALA A 590 -31.01 28.26 3.05
N GLU A 591 -30.49 27.83 4.19
CA GLU A 591 -30.14 26.43 4.39
C GLU A 591 -31.42 25.60 4.60
N ILE A 592 -31.61 24.56 3.78
CA ILE A 592 -32.74 23.64 3.87
C ILE A 592 -32.60 22.83 5.15
N ASN A 593 -33.56 23.00 6.07
CA ASN A 593 -33.55 22.44 7.43
C ASN A 593 -32.45 22.99 8.34
N GLY A 594 -31.79 24.08 7.96
CA GLY A 594 -30.82 24.79 8.79
C GLY A 594 -31.36 26.10 9.35
N GLU A 595 -30.54 26.77 10.17
CA GLU A 595 -30.86 28.09 10.73
C GLU A 595 -30.31 29.25 9.88
N TYR A 596 -29.48 28.95 8.88
CA TYR A 596 -28.84 29.98 8.07
C TYR A 596 -29.79 30.57 7.03
N GLY A 597 -29.92 31.90 7.02
CA GLY A 597 -30.67 32.66 6.03
C GLY A 597 -30.02 34.02 5.78
N ALA A 598 -29.79 34.37 4.52
CA ALA A 598 -29.25 35.66 4.08
C ALA A 598 -30.02 36.19 2.87
N SER A 599 -30.10 37.51 2.74
CA SER A 599 -30.66 38.18 1.56
C SER A 599 -29.63 39.21 1.09
N ILE A 600 -29.11 39.05 -0.12
CA ILE A 600 -28.01 39.87 -0.64
C ILE A 600 -28.30 40.38 -2.06
N ILE A 601 -27.60 41.44 -2.46
CA ILE A 601 -27.67 42.04 -3.80
C ILE A 601 -26.54 41.48 -4.71
N GLY A 602 -25.58 40.75 -4.13
CA GLY A 602 -24.41 40.19 -4.82
C GLY A 602 -24.63 38.78 -5.38
N THR A 603 -23.67 38.34 -6.19
CA THR A 603 -23.61 37.02 -6.82
C THR A 603 -22.66 36.05 -6.11
N SER A 604 -22.30 36.40 -4.88
CA SER A 604 -21.43 35.58 -4.03
C SER A 604 -21.77 35.79 -2.58
N LEU A 605 -21.64 34.72 -1.80
CA LEU A 605 -21.85 34.73 -0.35
C LEU A 605 -20.73 33.95 0.33
N GLU A 606 -20.08 34.59 1.30
CA GLU A 606 -19.15 33.94 2.20
C GLU A 606 -19.87 33.64 3.52
N ILE A 607 -19.85 32.37 3.91
CA ILE A 607 -20.45 31.86 5.14
C ILE A 607 -19.31 31.37 6.02
N LEU A 608 -19.16 31.95 7.21
CA LEU A 608 -18.32 31.37 8.25
C LEU A 608 -19.02 30.11 8.77
N ASP A 609 -18.43 28.95 8.49
CA ASP A 609 -19.00 27.65 8.79
C ASP A 609 -18.02 26.80 9.59
N THR A 610 -18.38 26.63 10.86
CA THR A 610 -17.62 25.88 11.86
C THR A 610 -18.14 24.44 12.02
N ASP A 611 -19.06 23.99 11.16
CA ASP A 611 -19.61 22.63 11.16
C ASP A 611 -19.03 21.81 9.99
N PHE A 612 -18.14 20.88 10.30
CA PHE A 612 -17.42 20.02 9.35
C PHE A 612 -18.03 18.62 9.26
N GLY A 613 -17.54 17.83 8.29
CA GLY A 613 -17.87 16.41 8.15
C GLY A 613 -19.32 16.15 7.76
N ARG A 614 -20.02 17.14 7.22
CA ARG A 614 -21.44 17.03 6.85
C ARG A 614 -21.76 17.66 5.51
N GLU A 615 -22.87 17.19 4.96
CA GLU A 615 -23.51 17.79 3.80
C GLU A 615 -24.46 18.90 4.22
N ARG A 616 -24.36 20.07 3.57
CA ARG A 616 -25.30 21.18 3.65
C ARG A 616 -26.07 21.31 2.36
N ASN A 617 -27.35 21.63 2.48
CA ASN A 617 -28.23 21.86 1.33
C ASN A 617 -28.75 23.29 1.41
N PHE A 618 -28.40 24.13 0.46
CA PHE A 618 -28.87 25.51 0.35
C PHE A 618 -29.99 25.60 -0.69
N GLN A 619 -30.94 26.49 -0.46
CA GLN A 619 -31.88 26.99 -1.45
C GLN A 619 -31.52 28.45 -1.74
N ILE A 620 -31.34 28.77 -3.01
CA ILE A 620 -31.06 30.14 -3.47
C ILE A 620 -32.28 30.57 -4.29
N LEU A 621 -32.86 31.72 -3.97
CA LEU A 621 -34.02 32.32 -4.62
C LEU A 621 -33.61 33.67 -5.19
N ALA A 622 -33.72 33.85 -6.50
CA ALA A 622 -33.50 35.14 -7.13
C ALA A 622 -34.86 35.85 -7.28
N SER A 623 -34.91 37.12 -6.86
CA SER A 623 -36.14 37.92 -6.83
C SER A 623 -35.93 39.29 -7.47
N ASP A 624 -36.97 39.85 -8.08
CA ASP A 624 -36.97 41.20 -8.64
C ASP A 624 -37.06 42.30 -7.56
N GLY A 625 -37.07 43.58 -7.98
CA GLY A 625 -37.19 44.74 -7.08
C GLY A 625 -38.46 44.77 -6.20
N GLU A 626 -39.49 44.00 -6.57
CA GLU A 626 -40.75 43.85 -5.82
C GLU A 626 -40.77 42.59 -4.94
N ARG A 627 -39.67 41.82 -4.89
CA ARG A 627 -39.52 40.52 -4.22
C ARG A 627 -40.37 39.38 -4.80
N ASN A 628 -40.74 39.47 -6.08
CA ASN A 628 -41.29 38.32 -6.77
C ASN A 628 -40.15 37.36 -7.12
N ILE A 629 -40.28 36.08 -6.73
CA ILE A 629 -39.30 35.05 -7.08
C ILE A 629 -39.35 34.81 -8.59
N ILE A 630 -38.23 35.04 -9.28
CA ILE A 630 -38.10 34.82 -10.72
C ILE A 630 -37.28 33.58 -11.05
N ALA A 631 -36.43 33.10 -10.13
CA ALA A 631 -35.71 31.84 -10.26
C ALA A 631 -35.37 31.22 -8.89
N SER A 632 -35.16 29.90 -8.86
CA SER A 632 -34.74 29.17 -7.66
C SER A 632 -33.86 27.99 -8.03
N THR A 633 -32.85 27.70 -7.21
CA THR A 633 -32.06 26.47 -7.27
C THR A 633 -31.75 25.97 -5.87
N THR A 634 -31.30 24.73 -5.78
CA THR A 634 -30.74 24.16 -4.55
C THR A 634 -29.28 23.80 -4.77
N LEU A 635 -28.41 24.00 -3.79
CA LEU A 635 -27.00 23.64 -3.86
C LEU A 635 -26.67 22.69 -2.73
N ARG A 636 -26.08 21.55 -3.06
CA ARG A 636 -25.55 20.59 -2.10
C ARG A 636 -24.05 20.79 -1.97
N VAL A 637 -23.56 21.05 -0.76
CA VAL A 637 -22.15 21.25 -0.47
C VAL A 637 -21.72 20.33 0.65
N PHE A 638 -20.69 19.52 0.41
CA PHE A 638 -20.06 18.73 1.46
C PHE A 638 -18.93 19.54 2.10
N ILE A 639 -19.01 19.76 3.41
CA ILE A 639 -17.95 20.41 4.18
C ILE A 639 -17.02 19.31 4.72
N PRO A 640 -15.78 19.21 4.23
CA PRO A 640 -14.87 18.14 4.64
C PRO A 640 -14.45 18.29 6.11
N SER A 641 -14.19 17.17 6.78
CA SER A 641 -13.56 17.13 8.11
C SER A 641 -12.16 17.78 8.10
N LEU A 642 -11.68 18.19 9.28
CA LEU A 642 -10.33 18.79 9.41
C LEU A 642 -9.21 17.75 9.40
N TRP A 643 -9.52 16.49 9.73
CA TRP A 643 -8.62 15.35 9.54
C TRP A 643 -8.78 14.71 8.15
N GLU A 644 -7.75 14.01 7.71
CA GLU A 644 -7.79 13.21 6.49
C GLU A 644 -8.40 11.84 6.76
N LYS A 645 -7.86 11.13 7.76
CA LYS A 645 -8.32 9.82 8.20
C LYS A 645 -8.52 9.81 9.71
N ALA A 646 -9.49 9.04 10.18
CA ALA A 646 -9.72 8.81 11.61
C ALA A 646 -10.30 7.41 11.83
N TYR A 647 -9.80 6.73 12.86
CA TYR A 647 -10.16 5.38 13.24
C TYR A 647 -10.43 5.34 14.74
N PHE A 648 -11.51 4.69 15.14
CA PHE A 648 -11.81 4.39 16.53
C PHE A 648 -11.81 2.87 16.66
N TYR A 649 -10.88 2.28 17.41
CA TYR A 649 -10.73 0.83 17.43
C TYR A 649 -10.12 0.28 18.71
N GLN A 650 -10.23 -1.03 18.91
CA GLN A 650 -9.60 -1.75 20.00
C GLN A 650 -8.13 -2.03 19.69
N HIS A 651 -7.22 -1.27 20.31
CA HIS A 651 -5.80 -1.54 20.26
C HIS A 651 -5.43 -2.74 21.15
N PRO A 652 -4.56 -3.67 20.70
CA PRO A 652 -4.18 -4.84 21.47
C PRO A 652 -3.58 -4.53 22.85
N SER A 653 -2.77 -3.48 22.95
CA SER A 653 -2.06 -3.09 24.19
C SER A 653 -2.69 -1.91 24.93
N ASP A 654 -3.33 -0.98 24.21
CA ASP A 654 -3.74 0.31 24.76
C ASP A 654 -5.24 0.38 25.08
N GLY A 655 -5.99 -0.67 24.71
CA GLY A 655 -7.44 -0.68 24.81
C GLY A 655 -8.06 0.15 23.68
N PRO A 656 -9.24 0.75 23.89
CA PRO A 656 -9.86 1.60 22.89
C PRO A 656 -9.00 2.82 22.57
N VAL A 657 -8.76 3.08 21.29
CA VAL A 657 -7.98 4.23 20.83
C VAL A 657 -8.70 4.96 19.71
N LEU A 658 -8.53 6.29 19.69
CA LEU A 658 -8.88 7.17 18.59
C LEU A 658 -7.57 7.56 17.91
N GLU A 659 -7.40 7.16 16.66
CA GLU A 659 -6.24 7.50 15.85
C GLU A 659 -6.66 8.32 14.64
N PHE A 660 -6.00 9.43 14.36
CA PHE A 660 -6.32 10.27 13.20
C PHE A 660 -5.09 10.92 12.58
N SER A 661 -5.16 11.17 11.27
CA SER A 661 -4.14 11.90 10.50
C SER A 661 -4.65 13.27 10.10
N TYR A 662 -3.76 14.25 10.03
CA TYR A 662 -4.09 15.64 9.71
C TYR A 662 -3.18 16.20 8.62
N PRO A 663 -3.69 17.08 7.74
CA PRO A 663 -2.95 17.45 6.52
C PRO A 663 -1.78 18.40 6.77
N ASN A 664 -1.94 19.34 7.71
CA ASN A 664 -0.98 20.40 8.02
C ASN A 664 -1.13 20.82 9.48
N TYR A 665 -0.08 21.42 10.06
CA TYR A 665 -0.12 21.89 11.44
C TYR A 665 0.14 23.41 11.51
N PRO A 666 -0.67 24.17 12.28
CA PRO A 666 -1.91 23.75 12.94
C PRO A 666 -3.01 23.37 11.94
N PHE A 667 -3.84 22.40 12.29
CA PHE A 667 -5.01 22.01 11.48
C PHE A 667 -6.33 22.59 12.00
N ILE A 668 -6.35 23.14 13.23
CA ILE A 668 -7.50 23.88 13.75
C ILE A 668 -7.18 25.38 13.57
N PRO A 669 -7.89 26.09 12.69
CA PRO A 669 -7.75 27.52 12.58
C PRO A 669 -7.89 28.28 13.90
N SER A 670 -6.96 29.23 14.11
CA SER A 670 -7.03 30.14 15.24
C SER A 670 -8.17 31.14 15.07
N SER A 671 -8.97 31.27 16.12
CA SER A 671 -10.08 32.21 16.25
C SER A 671 -9.67 33.64 16.65
N GLY A 672 -8.39 33.89 16.98
CA GLY A 672 -7.97 35.12 17.65
C GLY A 672 -6.51 35.58 17.49
N GLY A 673 -5.70 34.95 16.65
CA GLY A 673 -4.41 35.50 16.19
C GLY A 673 -3.21 35.37 17.14
N ALA A 674 -3.31 34.63 18.24
CA ALA A 674 -2.17 34.30 19.10
C ALA A 674 -2.41 33.05 19.96
N SER A 675 -3.11 32.05 19.42
CA SER A 675 -3.30 30.81 20.18
C SER A 675 -2.01 29.99 20.20
N VAL A 676 -1.60 29.62 21.41
CA VAL A 676 -0.51 28.68 21.65
C VAL A 676 -1.02 27.28 21.95
N TYR A 677 -2.33 27.11 22.14
CA TYR A 677 -2.94 25.85 22.54
C TYR A 677 -4.30 25.63 21.87
N GLU A 678 -4.49 24.44 21.34
CA GLU A 678 -5.72 23.94 20.75
C GLU A 678 -6.22 22.73 21.54
N GLY A 679 -7.48 22.36 21.36
CA GLY A 679 -8.07 21.22 22.05
C GLY A 679 -9.08 20.45 21.21
N ILE A 680 -9.17 19.15 21.48
CA ILE A 680 -10.14 18.24 20.89
C ILE A 680 -10.97 17.62 22.03
N LEU A 681 -12.28 17.54 21.79
CA LEU A 681 -13.22 16.83 22.63
C LEU A 681 -14.01 15.85 21.78
N ALA A 682 -14.08 14.59 22.20
CA ALA A 682 -14.83 13.55 21.51
C ALA A 682 -16.15 13.23 22.21
N TYR A 683 -17.19 12.97 21.43
CA TYR A 683 -18.53 12.60 21.86
C TYR A 683 -18.86 11.19 21.37
N LEU A 684 -19.25 10.32 22.28
CA LEU A 684 -19.69 8.95 22.03
C LEU A 684 -21.17 8.94 21.69
N ASN A 685 -21.50 8.42 20.51
CA ASN A 685 -22.86 8.21 20.01
C ASN A 685 -23.74 9.47 20.03
N ALA A 686 -23.10 10.63 19.93
CA ALA A 686 -23.78 11.93 19.95
C ALA A 686 -23.00 12.92 19.09
N ASP A 687 -23.70 13.89 18.55
CA ASP A 687 -23.10 15.04 17.88
C ASP A 687 -22.60 16.08 18.91
N PRO A 688 -21.62 16.92 18.56
CA PRO A 688 -21.10 17.99 19.43
C PRO A 688 -22.08 19.17 19.62
N THR A 689 -23.39 18.98 19.44
CA THR A 689 -24.43 20.01 19.49
C THR A 689 -24.86 20.39 20.90
N THR A 690 -24.69 19.49 21.89
CA THR A 690 -25.08 19.67 23.29
C THR A 690 -23.93 20.11 24.21
N GLY A 691 -22.70 20.23 23.69
CA GLY A 691 -21.53 20.58 24.50
C GLY A 691 -21.37 22.06 24.83
N PRO A 692 -20.55 22.39 25.84
CA PRO A 692 -20.31 23.77 26.24
C PRO A 692 -19.61 24.56 25.12
N SER A 693 -20.00 25.83 24.94
CA SER A 693 -19.34 26.74 23.98
C SER A 693 -17.92 27.13 24.42
N ALA A 694 -17.59 26.93 25.69
CA ALA A 694 -16.29 27.18 26.27
C ALA A 694 -15.94 26.11 27.31
N ILE A 695 -14.67 25.75 27.40
CA ILE A 695 -14.14 24.84 28.41
C ILE A 695 -13.07 25.57 29.19
N SER A 696 -13.07 25.41 30.52
CA SER A 696 -12.10 26.09 31.38
C SER A 696 -11.53 25.16 32.44
N ASP A 697 -10.27 25.40 32.78
CA ASP A 697 -9.57 24.69 33.84
C ASP A 697 -10.02 25.09 35.26
N TYR A 698 -10.73 26.21 35.42
CA TYR A 698 -11.27 26.70 36.70
C TYR A 698 -12.14 25.63 37.39
N ASP A 699 -12.90 24.88 36.59
CA ASP A 699 -13.75 23.79 37.06
C ASP A 699 -13.06 22.42 36.92
N GLY A 700 -11.73 22.37 36.75
CA GLY A 700 -10.99 21.15 36.47
C GLY A 700 -11.34 20.54 35.12
N TYR A 701 -11.69 21.38 34.14
CA TYR A 701 -12.27 20.98 32.86
C TYR A 701 -13.59 20.21 32.99
N ASN A 702 -14.30 20.33 34.13
CA ASN A 702 -15.66 19.79 34.23
C ASN A 702 -16.55 20.51 33.23
N LEU A 703 -16.93 19.78 32.20
CA LEU A 703 -17.91 20.22 31.23
C LEU A 703 -19.27 20.13 31.97
N GLY A 704 -19.85 21.27 32.35
CA GLY A 704 -21.16 21.30 33.02
C GLY A 704 -22.30 20.61 32.25
N ASP A 705 -22.05 20.24 30.98
CA ASP A 705 -22.91 19.44 30.11
C ASP A 705 -22.10 18.35 29.35
N ALA A 706 -21.17 17.66 30.04
CA ALA A 706 -20.29 16.63 29.48
C ALA A 706 -21.01 15.37 28.94
N SER A 707 -22.35 15.36 28.87
CA SER A 707 -23.11 14.16 28.58
C SER A 707 -22.69 13.61 27.21
N GLY A 708 -22.25 12.34 27.19
CA GLY A 708 -21.72 11.68 25.99
C GLY A 708 -20.23 11.92 25.69
N THR A 709 -19.50 12.78 26.41
CA THR A 709 -18.06 12.99 26.13
C THR A 709 -17.18 11.84 26.61
N VAL A 710 -16.13 11.49 25.87
CA VAL A 710 -15.12 10.47 26.27
C VAL A 710 -13.83 11.11 26.75
N VAL A 711 -13.08 10.41 27.61
CA VAL A 711 -11.75 10.84 28.06
C VAL A 711 -10.77 10.50 26.94
N LEU A 712 -9.93 11.46 26.57
CA LEU A 712 -8.89 11.29 25.55
C LEU A 712 -7.52 11.40 26.21
N GLY A 713 -6.71 10.34 26.09
CA GLY A 713 -5.44 10.23 26.81
C GLY A 713 -5.68 10.23 28.33
N ASP A 714 -4.96 11.11 29.04
CA ASP A 714 -5.03 11.20 30.51
C ASP A 714 -6.10 12.20 31.03
N GLY A 715 -6.92 12.80 30.16
CA GLY A 715 -7.84 13.87 30.56
C GLY A 715 -9.03 14.13 29.63
N LYS A 716 -9.88 15.07 30.06
CA LYS A 716 -10.97 15.67 29.27
C LYS A 716 -10.83 17.17 29.37
N PRO A 717 -10.76 17.95 28.26
CA PRO A 717 -10.45 17.61 26.84
C PRO A 717 -8.98 17.14 26.62
N TYR A 718 -8.62 16.71 25.39
CA TYR A 718 -7.22 16.60 24.98
C TYR A 718 -6.74 17.95 24.46
N ILE A 719 -5.76 18.57 25.11
CA ILE A 719 -5.21 19.88 24.76
C ILE A 719 -3.77 19.69 24.27
N PHE A 720 -3.40 20.37 23.20
CA PHE A 720 -2.05 20.34 22.63
C PHE A 720 -1.58 21.75 22.31
N ALA A 721 -0.26 21.95 22.32
CA ALA A 721 0.35 23.19 21.87
C ALA A 721 0.15 23.34 20.36
N VAL A 722 0.21 24.58 19.85
CA VAL A 722 0.17 24.94 18.41
C VAL A 722 1.58 25.22 17.85
N ASP A 723 2.56 25.42 18.74
CA ASP A 723 3.95 25.69 18.39
C ASP A 723 4.87 24.79 19.24
N GLU A 724 5.94 24.28 18.64
CA GLU A 724 7.02 23.58 19.32
C GLU A 724 7.64 24.43 20.43
N GLY A 725 7.69 25.75 20.26
CA GLY A 725 8.15 26.66 21.30
C GLY A 725 7.31 26.60 22.59
N ALA A 726 6.04 26.20 22.48
CA ALA A 726 5.11 26.06 23.60
C ALA A 726 5.04 24.64 24.17
N CYS A 727 5.68 23.66 23.52
CA CYS A 727 5.72 22.27 23.95
C CYS A 727 6.44 22.01 25.29
N PRO A 728 7.60 22.62 25.60
CA PRO A 728 8.32 22.34 26.86
C PRO A 728 7.68 22.98 28.11
N GLY A 729 6.53 23.63 27.98
CA GLY A 729 5.92 24.44 29.05
C GLY A 729 4.87 23.70 29.87
N TRP A 730 4.84 23.97 31.18
CA TRP A 730 3.73 23.63 32.09
C TRP A 730 2.51 24.54 31.85
N GLY A 731 2.05 24.63 30.60
CA GLY A 731 0.89 25.44 30.19
C GLY A 731 -0.43 24.68 30.33
N ALA A 732 -1.53 25.40 30.50
CA ALA A 732 -2.91 24.88 30.56
C ALA A 732 -3.20 23.76 31.57
N GLY A 733 -2.37 23.56 32.59
CA GLY A 733 -2.55 22.41 33.49
C GLY A 733 -2.29 21.05 32.81
N LEU A 734 -1.62 21.07 31.65
CA LEU A 734 -1.20 19.87 30.92
C LEU A 734 -0.13 19.16 31.73
N ARG A 735 -0.45 17.96 32.24
CA ARG A 735 0.50 17.11 32.96
C ARG A 735 1.37 16.25 32.02
N THR A 736 1.12 16.28 30.71
CA THR A 736 1.79 15.43 29.72
C THR A 736 2.20 16.21 28.46
N ARG A 737 3.21 15.68 27.75
CA ARG A 737 3.91 16.31 26.62
C ARG A 737 2.93 16.66 25.49
N PRO A 738 2.70 17.95 25.17
CA PRO A 738 1.53 18.38 24.42
C PRO A 738 1.82 18.67 22.94
N CYS A 739 2.84 18.07 22.33
CA CYS A 739 3.06 18.25 20.89
C CYS A 739 2.31 17.17 20.14
N LEU A 740 1.58 17.55 19.10
CA LEU A 740 1.27 16.59 18.05
C LEU A 740 2.56 16.29 17.29
N PRO A 741 2.81 15.03 16.94
CA PRO A 741 4.01 14.65 16.21
C PRO A 741 3.89 15.13 14.77
N LYS A 742 4.87 15.93 14.32
CA LYS A 742 4.90 16.53 12.98
C LYS A 742 5.52 15.62 11.92
N GLU A 743 6.22 14.57 12.33
CA GLU A 743 6.99 13.72 11.42
C GLU A 743 6.09 12.91 10.48
N ASP A 744 4.97 12.47 11.02
CA ASP A 744 4.03 11.49 10.51
C ASP A 744 2.59 12.05 10.43
N MET A 745 2.37 13.23 11.04
CA MET A 745 1.11 13.95 11.02
C MET A 745 -0.07 13.08 11.50
N ARG A 746 0.20 12.21 12.48
CA ARG A 746 -0.74 11.22 12.99
C ARG A 746 -0.73 11.20 14.51
N VAL A 747 -1.90 11.05 15.12
CA VAL A 747 -2.04 11.08 16.58
C VAL A 747 -2.90 9.93 17.02
N ARG A 748 -2.42 9.16 18.01
CA ARG A 748 -3.19 8.13 18.70
C ARG A 748 -3.49 8.54 20.13
N LEU A 749 -4.77 8.55 20.49
CA LEU A 749 -5.26 8.89 21.82
C LEU A 749 -5.99 7.70 22.43
N LYS A 750 -5.67 7.33 23.66
CA LYS A 750 -6.48 6.37 24.43
C LYS A 750 -7.87 6.95 24.65
N VAL A 751 -8.89 6.11 24.55
CA VAL A 751 -10.29 6.50 24.74
C VAL A 751 -10.82 5.77 25.97
N ALA A 752 -11.26 6.51 26.99
CA ALA A 752 -11.99 5.93 28.11
C ALA A 752 -13.43 6.46 28.16
N ILE A 753 -14.40 5.52 28.14
CA ILE A 753 -15.82 5.84 28.23
C ILE A 753 -16.16 6.12 29.70
N PRO A 754 -16.85 7.24 30.02
CA PRO A 754 -17.04 7.67 31.41
C PRO A 754 -17.83 6.72 32.32
N ASP A 755 -18.67 5.83 31.77
CA ASP A 755 -19.37 4.81 32.56
C ASP A 755 -18.51 3.55 32.83
N GLY A 756 -17.27 3.53 32.32
CA GLY A 756 -16.31 2.44 32.47
C GLY A 756 -16.58 1.23 31.59
N ARG A 757 -17.55 1.29 30.67
CA ARG A 757 -17.78 0.19 29.73
C ARG A 757 -16.74 0.21 28.60
N GLU A 758 -16.49 -0.95 28.03
CA GLU A 758 -15.76 -1.04 26.75
C GLU A 758 -16.69 -0.59 25.60
N PRO A 759 -16.14 0.06 24.56
CA PRO A 759 -16.87 0.32 23.33
C PRO A 759 -17.27 -0.98 22.63
N VAL A 760 -18.38 -0.93 21.90
CA VAL A 760 -18.93 -2.07 21.17
C VAL A 760 -19.18 -1.72 19.71
N GLU A 761 -19.27 -2.73 18.85
CA GLU A 761 -19.63 -2.55 17.44
C GLU A 761 -20.94 -1.76 17.31
N GLY A 762 -20.90 -0.64 16.57
CA GLY A 762 -22.00 0.32 16.45
C GLY A 762 -21.83 1.58 17.30
N ASP A 763 -20.93 1.60 18.27
CA ASP A 763 -20.47 2.86 18.86
C ASP A 763 -19.72 3.70 17.81
N TYR A 764 -19.78 5.03 17.94
CA TYR A 764 -19.00 5.95 17.12
C TYR A 764 -18.61 7.19 17.91
N LEU A 765 -17.55 7.86 17.44
CA LEU A 765 -17.15 9.17 17.92
C LEU A 765 -17.48 10.27 16.92
N THR A 766 -17.82 11.45 17.42
CA THR A 766 -17.74 12.74 16.71
C THR A 766 -16.84 13.68 17.49
N LEU A 767 -16.27 14.71 16.85
CA LEU A 767 -15.29 15.58 17.50
C LEU A 767 -15.74 17.05 17.52
N ALA A 768 -15.32 17.78 18.56
CA ALA A 768 -15.36 19.24 18.62
C ALA A 768 -13.96 19.78 18.81
N TYR A 769 -13.69 20.91 18.18
CA TYR A 769 -12.41 21.59 18.19
C TYR A 769 -12.51 22.86 19.01
N TYR A 770 -11.46 23.14 19.75
CA TYR A 770 -11.36 24.26 20.67
C TYR A 770 -10.06 25.02 20.44
N ASP A 771 -10.12 26.33 20.61
CA ASP A 771 -8.98 27.23 20.51
C ASP A 771 -8.86 28.05 21.80
N LEU A 772 -7.64 28.32 22.25
CA LEU A 772 -7.40 29.09 23.46
C LEU A 772 -7.85 30.55 23.25
N LEU A 773 -8.90 30.96 23.98
CA LEU A 773 -9.36 32.35 23.99
C LEU A 773 -8.46 33.22 24.87
N TYR A 774 -8.18 32.75 26.09
CA TYR A 774 -7.45 33.52 27.08
C TYR A 774 -6.80 32.63 28.14
N GLY A 775 -5.52 32.89 28.42
CA GLY A 775 -4.75 32.24 29.48
C GLY A 775 -4.04 33.26 30.36
N ARG A 776 -4.44 33.44 31.64
CA ARG A 776 -3.70 34.29 32.58
C ARG A 776 -3.75 33.75 34.00
N GLY A 777 -2.57 33.56 34.60
CA GLY A 777 -2.45 33.17 36.00
C GLY A 777 -2.75 31.71 36.28
N GLY A 778 -2.52 30.81 35.32
CA GLY A 778 -2.84 29.39 35.46
C GLY A 778 -4.33 29.07 35.27
N TYR A 779 -5.08 30.00 34.64
CA TYR A 779 -6.44 29.81 34.20
C TYR A 779 -6.50 29.92 32.69
N TYR A 780 -7.14 28.94 32.04
CA TYR A 780 -7.22 28.83 30.59
C TYR A 780 -8.66 28.57 30.20
N THR A 781 -9.18 29.39 29.30
CA THR A 781 -10.50 29.22 28.69
C THR A 781 -10.32 28.97 27.22
N PHE A 782 -10.83 27.84 26.73
CA PHE A 782 -10.87 27.52 25.31
C PHE A 782 -12.30 27.71 24.79
N LEU A 783 -12.43 28.31 23.62
CA LEU A 783 -13.71 28.44 22.92
C LEU A 783 -13.81 27.37 21.86
N ARG A 784 -15.01 26.80 21.70
CA ARG A 784 -15.27 25.88 20.60
C ARG A 784 -15.19 26.63 19.28
N THR A 785 -14.22 26.26 18.43
CA THR A 785 -14.02 26.85 17.11
C THR A 785 -14.68 26.05 16.00
N GLY A 786 -14.99 24.78 16.25
CA GLY A 786 -15.89 24.05 15.37
C GLY A 786 -16.26 22.65 15.82
N ARG A 787 -17.02 21.97 14.97
CA ARG A 787 -17.75 20.74 15.24
C ARG A 787 -17.68 19.83 14.02
N ASP A 788 -17.21 18.61 14.19
CA ASP A 788 -17.18 17.62 13.11
C ASP A 788 -18.29 16.60 13.32
N PHE A 789 -19.18 16.50 12.34
CA PHE A 789 -20.33 15.59 12.35
C PHE A 789 -20.00 14.25 11.67
N LYS A 790 -18.77 14.05 11.19
CA LYS A 790 -18.37 12.76 10.62
C LYS A 790 -18.28 11.73 11.73
N HIS A 791 -19.08 10.67 11.61
CA HIS A 791 -19.04 9.54 12.54
C HIS A 791 -17.76 8.72 12.31
N ILE A 792 -17.05 8.45 13.40
CA ILE A 792 -15.87 7.58 13.44
C ILE A 792 -16.30 6.29 14.13
N PRO A 793 -16.70 5.24 13.37
CA PRO A 793 -17.22 4.01 13.96
C PRO A 793 -16.15 3.28 14.76
N PHE A 794 -16.56 2.63 15.84
CA PHE A 794 -15.71 1.72 16.60
C PHE A 794 -15.50 0.41 15.86
N HIS A 795 -14.27 -0.08 15.85
CA HIS A 795 -13.91 -1.42 15.38
C HIS A 795 -13.28 -2.24 16.51
N SER A 796 -13.77 -3.47 16.69
CA SER A 796 -13.24 -4.41 17.70
C SER A 796 -11.82 -4.95 17.40
N SER A 797 -11.22 -4.54 16.29
CA SER A 797 -9.87 -4.91 15.88
C SER A 797 -9.20 -3.73 15.14
N VAL A 798 -7.87 -3.79 15.03
CA VAL A 798 -7.10 -2.83 14.23
C VAL A 798 -7.65 -2.82 12.79
N PRO A 799 -7.96 -1.65 12.19
CA PRO A 799 -8.49 -1.57 10.83
C PRO A 799 -7.62 -2.29 9.80
N GLU A 800 -8.23 -2.92 8.80
CA GLU A 800 -7.51 -3.71 7.77
C GLU A 800 -6.54 -2.86 6.92
N GLU A 801 -6.70 -1.53 6.93
CA GLU A 801 -5.79 -0.61 6.26
C GLU A 801 -4.39 -0.58 6.89
N PHE A 802 -4.27 -0.99 8.17
CA PHE A 802 -2.99 -1.18 8.82
C PHE A 802 -2.41 -2.54 8.42
N SER A 803 -1.22 -2.52 7.84
CA SER A 803 -0.49 -3.72 7.47
C SER A 803 0.37 -4.16 8.65
N PRO A 804 0.44 -5.47 8.95
CA PRO A 804 1.45 -5.95 9.87
C PRO A 804 2.84 -5.55 9.37
N PRO A 805 3.75 -5.16 10.26
CA PRO A 805 5.05 -4.65 9.87
C PRO A 805 5.82 -5.71 9.08
N LYS A 806 6.68 -5.29 8.16
CA LYS A 806 7.52 -6.25 7.43
C LYS A 806 8.39 -7.04 8.40
N VAL A 807 8.38 -8.36 8.23
CA VAL A 807 9.12 -9.23 9.13
C VAL A 807 10.62 -9.06 8.87
N PRO A 808 11.43 -8.71 9.88
CA PRO A 808 12.87 -8.67 9.74
C PRO A 808 13.38 -10.06 9.40
N THR A 809 14.16 -10.13 8.32
CA THR A 809 14.88 -11.34 7.95
C THR A 809 16.32 -11.16 8.41
N PRO A 810 16.85 -12.08 9.25
CA PRO A 810 18.26 -12.03 9.64
C PRO A 810 19.14 -12.10 8.39
N LYS A 811 20.02 -11.11 8.22
CA LYS A 811 21.02 -11.08 7.15
C LYS A 811 22.40 -11.43 7.72
N ASN A 812 23.26 -11.98 6.87
CA ASN A 812 24.65 -12.32 7.21
C ASN A 812 24.73 -13.23 8.44
N LEU A 813 23.97 -14.33 8.44
CA LEU A 813 24.07 -15.33 9.48
C LEU A 813 25.44 -16.03 9.37
N VAL A 814 26.40 -15.57 10.18
CA VAL A 814 27.79 -16.03 10.17
C VAL A 814 28.06 -16.79 11.46
N PHE A 815 28.36 -18.07 11.33
CA PHE A 815 28.87 -18.85 12.45
C PHE A 815 30.40 -18.72 12.51
N ASN A 816 30.89 -18.06 13.55
CA ASN A 816 32.32 -18.06 13.84
C ASN A 816 32.69 -19.39 14.50
N LYS A 817 33.39 -20.21 13.70
CA LYS A 817 33.80 -21.57 14.06
C LYS A 817 34.73 -21.61 15.27
N GLN A 818 35.61 -20.61 15.41
CA GLN A 818 36.58 -20.52 16.50
C GLN A 818 35.88 -20.19 17.82
N THR A 819 34.89 -19.30 17.77
CA THR A 819 34.25 -18.77 18.98
C THR A 819 32.96 -19.49 19.37
N ALA A 820 32.42 -20.36 18.50
CA ALA A 820 31.07 -20.91 18.60
C ALA A 820 29.99 -19.82 18.78
N VAL A 821 30.20 -18.67 18.12
CA VAL A 821 29.23 -17.57 18.14
C VAL A 821 28.54 -17.52 16.80
N LEU A 822 27.21 -17.58 16.83
CA LEU A 822 26.38 -17.27 15.69
C LEU A 822 26.08 -15.77 15.72
N SER A 823 26.56 -15.05 14.71
CA SER A 823 26.33 -13.62 14.57
C SER A 823 25.43 -13.37 13.37
N PHE A 824 24.53 -12.41 13.47
CA PHE A 824 23.69 -11.97 12.36
C PHE A 824 23.30 -10.52 12.52
N ASN A 825 22.89 -9.91 11.41
CA ASN A 825 22.39 -8.54 11.41
C ASN A 825 20.88 -8.54 11.20
N VAL A 826 20.19 -7.72 12.00
CA VAL A 826 18.81 -7.34 11.77
C VAL A 826 18.84 -5.93 11.20
N LEU A 827 18.45 -5.79 9.94
CA LEU A 827 18.33 -4.46 9.36
C LEU A 827 17.15 -3.74 10.04
N PRO A 828 17.30 -2.44 10.39
CA PRO A 828 16.14 -1.61 10.71
C PRO A 828 15.09 -1.81 9.61
N GLN A 829 13.86 -2.07 10.02
CA GLN A 829 12.71 -2.04 9.14
C GLN A 829 11.96 -0.76 9.46
N GLU A 830 11.49 -0.08 8.42
CA GLU A 830 10.54 1.02 8.55
C GLU A 830 9.15 0.46 8.25
N ASP A 831 8.15 1.04 8.89
CA ASP A 831 6.76 0.65 8.75
C ASP A 831 5.94 1.85 8.31
N SER A 832 5.59 1.86 7.02
CA SER A 832 5.07 3.04 6.34
C SER A 832 3.76 3.57 6.91
N ASP A 833 3.05 2.76 7.71
CA ASP A 833 1.81 3.09 8.38
C ASP A 833 1.94 3.19 9.91
N SER A 834 3.14 3.11 10.49
CA SER A 834 3.39 3.46 11.90
C SER A 834 3.68 4.97 12.06
N PRO A 835 3.12 5.67 13.08
CA PRO A 835 3.36 7.08 13.41
C PRO A 835 4.84 7.50 13.64
N ASP A 836 5.77 6.58 13.64
CA ASP A 836 7.16 6.83 14.07
C ASP A 836 8.17 5.95 13.33
N ASN A 837 7.71 5.08 12.43
CA ASN A 837 8.47 3.95 11.91
C ASN A 837 9.15 3.10 13.02
N GLU A 838 8.78 3.25 14.30
CA GLU A 838 9.43 2.57 15.41
C GLU A 838 8.87 1.15 15.50
N LEU A 839 9.64 0.21 14.96
CA LEU A 839 9.37 -1.21 15.14
C LEU A 839 10.07 -1.74 16.38
N THR A 840 9.27 -2.27 17.29
CA THR A 840 9.83 -3.11 18.36
C THR A 840 10.14 -4.48 17.78
N VAL A 841 11.42 -4.75 17.54
CA VAL A 841 11.88 -6.08 17.13
C VAL A 841 12.30 -6.87 18.36
N SER A 842 11.65 -8.01 18.59
CA SER A 842 12.08 -9.00 19.57
C SER A 842 12.59 -10.25 18.84
N TRP A 843 13.57 -10.92 19.42
CA TRP A 843 14.10 -12.18 18.91
C TRP A 843 14.18 -13.21 20.01
N ALA A 844 14.06 -14.48 19.64
CA ALA A 844 14.22 -15.59 20.57
C ALA A 844 15.01 -16.72 19.94
N PHE A 845 15.71 -17.46 20.80
CA PHE A 845 16.61 -18.54 20.40
C PHE A 845 16.21 -19.81 21.13
N THR A 846 15.79 -20.85 20.39
CA THR A 846 15.34 -22.12 20.98
C THR A 846 16.09 -23.32 20.44
N GLU A 847 16.47 -24.22 21.36
CA GLU A 847 16.89 -25.58 21.06
C GLU A 847 15.64 -26.47 20.88
N GLY A 848 14.81 -26.20 19.86
CA GLY A 848 13.61 -27.01 19.61
C GLY A 848 12.43 -26.22 19.02
N ALA A 849 11.21 -26.67 19.37
CA ALA A 849 9.99 -25.99 18.98
C ALA A 849 9.81 -24.68 19.81
N PRO A 850 9.20 -23.62 19.25
CA PRO A 850 9.27 -22.25 19.80
C PRO A 850 8.61 -21.99 21.17
N GLY A 851 8.01 -22.99 21.82
CA GLY A 851 7.05 -22.79 22.92
C GLY A 851 7.64 -22.22 24.22
N ASP A 852 8.93 -22.45 24.49
CA ASP A 852 9.59 -22.07 25.75
C ASP A 852 10.75 -21.08 25.54
N ALA A 853 10.64 -20.20 24.56
CA ALA A 853 11.71 -19.27 24.19
C ALA A 853 11.79 -18.05 25.12
N ASP A 854 12.99 -17.76 25.65
CA ASP A 854 13.28 -16.45 26.24
C ASP A 854 13.39 -15.41 25.11
N TRP A 855 12.48 -14.44 25.10
CA TRP A 855 12.48 -13.33 24.13
C TRP A 855 13.38 -12.19 24.61
N HIS A 856 14.20 -11.70 23.69
CA HIS A 856 15.10 -10.57 23.89
C HIS A 856 14.67 -9.42 22.97
N ALA A 857 14.54 -8.21 23.51
CA ALA A 857 14.37 -7.01 22.69
C ALA A 857 15.67 -6.75 21.90
N ALA A 858 15.55 -6.52 20.59
CA ALA A 858 16.66 -6.00 19.80
C ALA A 858 16.83 -4.52 20.13
N ASP A 859 18.07 -4.08 20.31
CA ASP A 859 18.38 -2.66 20.39
C ASP A 859 18.22 -2.07 18.98
N PRO A 860 17.31 -1.11 18.74
CA PRO A 860 17.08 -0.54 17.41
C PRO A 860 18.32 0.13 16.83
N ASN A 861 19.28 0.55 17.67
CA ASN A 861 20.55 1.13 17.23
C ASN A 861 21.64 0.09 16.98
N ASN A 862 21.45 -1.15 17.42
CA ASN A 862 22.43 -2.22 17.28
C ASN A 862 21.86 -3.34 16.42
N SER A 863 22.07 -3.22 15.12
CA SER A 863 21.70 -4.25 14.15
C SER A 863 22.43 -5.58 14.39
N HIS A 864 23.53 -5.62 15.15
CA HIS A 864 24.37 -6.80 15.27
C HIS A 864 24.06 -7.63 16.53
N ILE A 865 23.56 -8.85 16.32
CA ILE A 865 23.27 -9.80 17.40
C ILE A 865 24.29 -10.94 17.33
N SER A 866 24.82 -11.33 18.49
CA SER A 866 25.79 -12.43 18.63
C SER A 866 25.33 -13.38 19.74
N ILE A 867 25.12 -14.65 19.39
CA ILE A 867 24.61 -15.69 20.29
C ILE A 867 25.66 -16.77 20.44
N ALA A 868 26.02 -17.11 21.68
CA ALA A 868 26.90 -18.24 21.96
C ALA A 868 26.11 -19.55 21.86
N VAL A 869 26.57 -20.45 21.00
CA VAL A 869 25.91 -21.73 20.69
C VAL A 869 26.47 -22.82 21.62
N THR A 870 25.62 -23.53 22.38
CA THR A 870 26.10 -24.36 23.51
C THR A 870 25.94 -25.87 23.37
N SER A 871 24.97 -26.40 22.60
CA SER A 871 24.73 -27.85 22.67
C SER A 871 23.96 -28.48 21.51
N SER A 872 22.98 -27.81 20.90
CA SER A 872 22.19 -28.44 19.85
C SER A 872 22.85 -28.42 18.46
N ARG A 873 22.46 -29.34 17.57
CA ARG A 873 22.84 -29.31 16.13
C ARG A 873 21.96 -28.38 15.31
N GLN A 874 20.82 -27.95 15.86
CA GLN A 874 19.80 -27.21 15.15
C GLN A 874 19.08 -26.25 16.08
N PHE A 875 19.11 -24.97 15.73
CA PHE A 875 18.49 -23.90 16.49
C PHE A 875 17.45 -23.21 15.62
N THR A 876 16.36 -22.78 16.25
CA THR A 876 15.37 -21.90 15.62
C THR A 876 15.58 -20.49 16.17
N ILE A 877 15.88 -19.56 15.27
CA ILE A 877 15.93 -18.13 15.57
C ILE A 877 14.61 -17.54 15.13
N SER A 878 13.80 -17.10 16.08
CA SER A 878 12.51 -16.48 15.79
C SER A 878 12.62 -14.97 15.97
N PHE A 879 11.96 -14.21 15.10
CA PHE A 879 11.80 -12.77 15.23
C PHE A 879 10.31 -12.46 15.32
N ILE A 880 9.97 -11.49 16.15
CA ILE A 880 8.66 -10.84 16.18
C ILE A 880 8.93 -9.35 15.99
N SER A 881 8.28 -8.75 15.01
CA SER A 881 8.16 -7.30 14.92
C SER A 881 6.78 -6.91 15.33
N THR A 882 6.71 -5.95 16.24
CA THR A 882 5.48 -5.30 16.66
C THR A 882 5.57 -3.84 16.24
N ASP A 883 4.61 -3.37 15.46
CA ASP A 883 4.49 -1.95 15.13
C ASP A 883 3.86 -1.20 16.30
N SER A 884 3.73 0.12 16.13
CA SER A 884 3.01 0.91 17.12
C SER A 884 1.56 0.44 17.28
N THR A 885 0.89 -0.05 16.23
CA THR A 885 -0.53 -0.47 16.24
C THR A 885 -0.78 -1.79 17.00
N GLY A 886 0.29 -2.44 17.46
CA GLY A 886 0.26 -3.74 18.12
C GLY A 886 0.07 -4.91 17.15
N LEU A 887 0.09 -4.66 15.84
CA LEU A 887 0.14 -5.70 14.84
C LEU A 887 1.52 -6.34 14.90
N THR A 888 1.51 -7.67 14.91
CA THR A 888 2.73 -8.47 14.99
C THR A 888 2.95 -9.24 13.71
N SER A 889 4.19 -9.30 13.29
CA SER A 889 4.65 -10.19 12.24
C SER A 889 5.79 -11.03 12.79
N SER A 890 5.89 -12.29 12.36
CA SER A 890 6.93 -13.19 12.86
C SER A 890 7.60 -13.98 11.75
N SER A 891 8.91 -14.19 11.89
CA SER A 891 9.70 -15.10 11.06
C SER A 891 10.41 -16.07 11.97
N SER A 892 10.76 -17.22 11.41
CA SER A 892 11.73 -18.10 12.04
C SER A 892 12.69 -18.63 11.00
N GLN A 893 13.96 -18.67 11.36
CA GLN A 893 15.00 -19.31 10.57
C GLN A 893 15.63 -20.43 11.37
N VAL A 894 15.67 -21.61 10.76
CA VAL A 894 16.38 -22.75 11.32
C VAL A 894 17.83 -22.66 10.90
N TRP A 895 18.72 -22.49 11.86
CA TRP A 895 20.16 -22.65 11.64
C TRP A 895 20.60 -24.05 12.06
N ARG A 896 21.44 -24.67 11.24
CA ARG A 896 22.09 -25.94 11.55
C ARG A 896 23.58 -25.70 11.68
N ALA A 897 24.15 -26.28 12.73
CA ALA A 897 25.60 -26.32 12.86
C ALA A 897 26.21 -26.99 11.61
N PRO A 898 27.34 -26.48 11.07
CA PRO A 898 28.02 -27.13 9.96
C PRO A 898 28.32 -28.60 10.27
N ASP A 899 28.25 -29.46 9.26
CA ASP A 899 28.63 -30.87 9.41
C ASP A 899 30.08 -30.96 9.92
N GLY A 900 30.32 -31.82 10.91
CA GLY A 900 31.62 -31.94 11.59
C GLY A 900 31.76 -31.13 12.87
N TYR A 901 30.71 -30.46 13.36
CA TYR A 901 30.74 -29.85 14.70
C TYR A 901 29.91 -30.67 15.70
N VAL A 902 30.57 -31.12 16.77
CA VAL A 902 29.92 -31.68 17.96
C VAL A 902 30.22 -30.75 19.11
N PHE A 903 29.20 -30.02 19.57
CA PHE A 903 29.30 -29.24 20.79
C PHE A 903 29.29 -30.20 21.99
N LEU A 904 30.33 -30.15 22.81
CA LEU A 904 30.33 -30.91 24.05
C LEU A 904 29.41 -30.21 25.06
N PRO A 905 28.52 -30.94 25.75
CA PRO A 905 27.58 -30.35 26.69
C PRO A 905 28.33 -29.58 27.78
N ARG A 906 27.81 -28.41 28.15
CA ARG A 906 28.38 -27.58 29.22
C ARG A 906 28.53 -28.42 30.49
N GLN A 907 29.71 -28.43 31.09
CA GLN A 907 29.95 -29.14 32.33
C GLN A 907 29.26 -28.41 33.49
N GLU A 908 28.10 -28.91 33.94
CA GLU A 908 27.32 -28.26 35.01
C GLU A 908 27.85 -28.52 36.43
N GLN A 909 28.75 -29.50 36.60
CA GLN A 909 29.35 -29.84 37.89
C GLN A 909 30.86 -29.53 37.90
N TYR A 910 31.19 -28.34 38.39
CA TYR A 910 32.56 -27.94 38.73
C TYR A 910 32.91 -28.51 40.12
N GLY A 911 33.31 -29.78 40.18
CA GLY A 911 34.25 -30.18 41.22
C GLY A 911 35.60 -29.54 40.88
N ASP A 912 36.25 -28.89 41.84
CA ASP A 912 37.51 -28.17 41.64
C ASP A 912 38.44 -28.90 40.65
N MET A 913 38.90 -28.22 39.60
CA MET A 913 39.92 -28.70 38.65
C MET A 913 41.31 -28.86 39.30
N ALA A 914 41.35 -29.26 40.56
CA ALA A 914 42.47 -29.17 41.45
C ALA A 914 43.01 -30.57 41.83
N TRP A 915 44.23 -30.86 41.38
CA TRP A 915 45.22 -31.69 42.08
C TRP A 915 45.05 -33.23 42.10
N GLY A 916 44.59 -33.83 41.01
CA GLY A 916 44.76 -35.27 40.76
C GLY A 916 45.76 -35.56 39.63
N ALA A 917 46.64 -36.54 39.81
CA ALA A 917 47.57 -37.00 38.77
C ALA A 917 46.88 -37.62 37.54
N ASP A 918 45.59 -37.89 37.64
CA ASP A 918 44.79 -38.58 36.62
C ASP A 918 43.99 -37.62 35.70
N GLY A 919 44.20 -36.30 35.78
CA GLY A 919 43.63 -35.30 34.86
C GLY A 919 42.08 -35.26 34.80
N LEU A 920 41.44 -34.18 35.23
CA LEU A 920 39.99 -34.06 35.01
C LEU A 920 39.73 -33.79 33.51
N GLY A 921 39.05 -34.74 32.85
CA GLY A 921 38.64 -34.61 31.45
C GLY A 921 37.15 -34.29 31.31
N GLN A 922 36.72 -33.86 30.14
CA GLN A 922 35.29 -33.76 29.79
C GLN A 922 34.84 -35.04 29.11
N TYR A 923 33.80 -35.68 29.66
CA TYR A 923 33.16 -36.83 29.03
C TYR A 923 32.32 -36.40 27.82
N PHE A 924 32.38 -37.17 26.74
CA PHE A 924 31.51 -37.01 25.57
C PHE A 924 31.21 -38.35 24.91
N THR A 925 30.15 -38.39 24.10
CA THR A 925 29.82 -39.52 23.23
C THR A 925 29.75 -39.04 21.78
N VAL A 926 30.17 -39.88 20.84
CA VAL A 926 29.93 -39.64 19.41
C VAL A 926 28.77 -40.52 18.95
N SER A 927 27.85 -39.98 18.16
CA SER A 927 26.65 -40.72 17.72
C SER A 927 26.91 -41.72 16.59
N ALA A 928 28.03 -41.57 15.89
CA ALA A 928 28.45 -42.37 14.75
C ALA A 928 29.97 -42.42 14.71
N ASP A 929 30.52 -43.38 13.96
CA ASP A 929 31.96 -43.49 13.75
C ASP A 929 32.51 -42.18 13.15
N ALA A 930 33.63 -41.70 13.69
CA ALA A 930 34.15 -40.37 13.45
C ALA A 930 35.67 -40.36 13.59
N ASP A 931 36.39 -39.89 12.57
CA ASP A 931 37.81 -39.58 12.73
C ASP A 931 37.96 -38.13 13.20
N ILE A 932 38.77 -37.88 14.23
CA ILE A 932 39.08 -36.53 14.71
C ILE A 932 40.57 -36.25 14.58
N SER A 933 40.91 -35.09 14.03
CA SER A 933 42.27 -34.59 13.84
C SER A 933 42.73 -33.61 14.92
N GLY A 934 41.83 -33.15 15.79
CA GLY A 934 42.19 -32.26 16.88
C GLY A 934 41.05 -31.96 17.85
N VAL A 935 41.37 -31.15 18.85
CA VAL A 935 40.44 -30.57 19.83
C VAL A 935 40.69 -29.08 19.89
N SER A 936 39.65 -28.26 19.81
CA SER A 936 39.73 -26.83 20.17
C SER A 936 39.20 -26.64 21.59
N MET A 937 39.83 -25.77 22.39
CA MET A 937 39.34 -25.36 23.69
C MET A 937 39.35 -23.83 23.81
N ARG A 938 38.23 -23.24 24.21
CA ARG A 938 38.14 -21.82 24.60
C ARG A 938 37.96 -21.73 26.08
N VAL A 939 38.74 -20.86 26.73
CA VAL A 939 38.56 -20.52 28.14
C VAL A 939 38.18 -19.05 28.23
N ARG A 940 36.97 -18.76 28.73
CA ARG A 940 36.54 -17.36 28.92
C ARG A 940 37.09 -16.83 30.25
N LYS A 941 37.82 -15.71 30.21
CA LYS A 941 38.34 -15.05 31.40
C LYS A 941 37.21 -14.32 32.14
N THR A 942 36.68 -14.90 33.21
CA THR A 942 35.75 -14.21 34.10
C THR A 942 36.50 -13.65 35.31
N GLY A 943 36.94 -12.39 35.24
CA GLY A 943 37.58 -11.68 36.36
C GLY A 943 39.08 -11.41 36.21
N SER A 944 39.63 -10.67 37.19
CA SER A 944 40.95 -10.03 37.10
C SER A 944 42.15 -10.92 37.51
N ARG A 945 41.95 -12.19 37.88
CA ARG A 945 43.02 -13.07 38.39
C ARG A 945 42.96 -14.48 37.80
N TRP A 946 43.38 -14.60 36.55
CA TRP A 946 43.62 -15.89 35.90
C TRP A 946 45.09 -15.95 35.47
N TRP A 947 45.76 -17.05 35.80
CA TRP A 947 47.15 -17.29 35.44
C TRP A 947 47.27 -18.70 34.87
N MET A 948 47.23 -18.84 33.54
CA MET A 948 47.63 -20.09 32.89
C MET A 948 49.09 -19.95 32.49
N TYR A 949 50.00 -20.52 33.29
CA TYR A 949 51.41 -20.62 32.94
C TYR A 949 51.70 -22.05 32.49
N GLY A 950 52.07 -22.22 31.23
CA GLY A 950 52.63 -23.47 30.73
C GLY A 950 52.03 -23.96 29.43
N THR A 951 52.78 -24.86 28.80
CA THR A 951 52.37 -25.63 27.63
C THR A 951 51.38 -26.72 28.06
N SER A 952 50.24 -26.82 27.39
CA SER A 952 49.28 -27.91 27.57
C SER A 952 49.26 -28.85 26.37
N ILE A 953 48.78 -30.07 26.56
CA ILE A 953 48.45 -31.06 25.52
C ILE A 953 47.02 -31.55 25.73
N ALA A 954 46.31 -31.88 24.65
CA ALA A 954 45.03 -32.57 24.74
C ALA A 954 45.23 -34.08 24.53
N LYS A 955 44.55 -34.87 25.36
CA LYS A 955 44.49 -36.33 25.26
C LYS A 955 43.04 -36.78 25.15
N ILE A 956 42.81 -37.80 24.34
CA ILE A 956 41.52 -38.49 24.25
C ILE A 956 41.66 -39.87 24.85
N TYR A 957 40.81 -40.19 25.82
CA TYR A 957 40.71 -41.52 26.42
C TYR A 957 39.39 -42.17 26.04
N THR A 958 39.35 -43.50 25.94
CA THR A 958 38.08 -44.23 26.00
C THR A 958 37.46 -44.08 27.39
N ASP A 959 36.13 -44.19 27.50
CA ASP A 959 35.50 -44.31 28.80
C ASP A 959 35.61 -45.73 29.36
N SER A 960 36.03 -45.84 30.61
CA SER A 960 36.06 -47.07 31.39
C SER A 960 35.21 -46.91 32.64
N ASN A 961 33.88 -47.04 32.49
CA ASN A 961 32.89 -46.92 33.57
C ASN A 961 32.91 -45.56 34.29
N GLY A 962 32.96 -44.45 33.54
CA GLY A 962 33.00 -43.10 34.10
C GLY A 962 34.38 -42.65 34.57
N SER A 963 35.45 -43.29 34.06
CA SER A 963 36.84 -42.94 34.32
C SER A 963 37.66 -43.06 33.03
N HIS A 964 38.89 -42.51 33.02
CA HIS A 964 39.78 -42.61 31.85
C HIS A 964 40.17 -44.07 31.60
N GLY A 965 39.86 -44.55 30.40
CA GLY A 965 40.26 -45.85 29.90
C GLY A 965 41.58 -45.80 29.13
N GLU A 966 41.60 -46.41 27.95
CA GLU A 966 42.77 -46.45 27.07
C GLU A 966 42.99 -45.10 26.38
N LEU A 967 44.25 -44.62 26.34
CA LEU A 967 44.63 -43.42 25.59
C LEU A 967 44.52 -43.69 24.10
N MET A 968 43.61 -42.98 23.44
CA MET A 968 43.35 -43.07 22.01
C MET A 968 44.29 -42.20 21.18
N GLY A 969 44.73 -41.06 21.73
CA GLY A 969 45.69 -40.19 21.08
C GLY A 969 45.99 -38.91 21.87
N GLU A 970 47.09 -38.27 21.51
CA GLU A 970 47.67 -37.10 22.18
C GLU A 970 48.08 -36.05 21.13
N SER A 971 47.87 -34.78 21.44
CA SER A 971 48.17 -33.68 20.53
C SER A 971 49.66 -33.29 20.52
N ASP A 972 50.19 -32.90 19.35
CA ASP A 972 51.57 -32.42 19.21
C ASP A 972 51.79 -30.97 19.66
N VAL A 973 50.73 -30.17 19.66
CA VAL A 973 50.85 -28.71 19.80
C VAL A 973 50.72 -28.30 21.25
N HIS A 974 51.79 -27.70 21.76
CA HIS A 974 51.84 -26.98 23.01
C HIS A 974 51.28 -25.57 22.86
N VAL A 975 50.09 -25.32 23.40
CA VAL A 975 49.51 -23.97 23.37
C VAL A 975 49.98 -23.17 24.59
N VAL A 976 50.54 -21.97 24.34
CA VAL A 976 50.84 -20.96 25.36
C VAL A 976 49.69 -19.96 25.33
N TRP A 977 48.98 -19.84 26.44
CA TRP A 977 47.71 -19.10 26.50
C TRP A 977 47.92 -17.58 26.63
N GLY A 978 47.31 -16.80 25.74
CA GLY A 978 47.09 -15.35 25.89
C GLY A 978 45.84 -15.00 26.72
N ASP A 979 45.52 -13.69 26.80
CA ASP A 979 44.52 -13.15 27.74
C ASP A 979 43.03 -13.47 27.39
N GLU A 980 42.73 -14.07 26.25
CA GLU A 980 41.43 -14.63 25.83
C GLU A 980 41.59 -15.34 24.48
N GLU A 981 42.10 -16.58 24.47
CA GLU A 981 42.46 -17.28 23.22
C GLU A 981 41.82 -18.67 23.11
N ASP A 982 41.60 -19.09 21.86
CA ASP A 982 41.26 -20.45 21.50
C ASP A 982 42.54 -21.28 21.41
N ALA A 983 42.63 -22.35 22.19
CA ALA A 983 43.70 -23.33 22.06
C ALA A 983 43.28 -24.44 21.11
N ILE A 984 43.98 -24.58 20.00
CA ILE A 984 43.80 -25.67 19.04
C ILE A 984 44.87 -26.72 19.28
N TYR A 985 44.45 -27.90 19.72
CA TYR A 985 45.26 -29.09 19.89
C TYR A 985 45.11 -29.99 18.66
N THR A 986 46.18 -30.19 17.90
CA THR A 986 46.16 -31.07 16.71
C THR A 986 46.82 -32.40 17.03
N PHE A 987 46.20 -33.51 16.65
CA PHE A 987 46.72 -34.87 16.81
C PHE A 987 47.68 -35.25 15.68
N THR A 988 48.75 -35.98 16.00
CA THR A 988 49.73 -36.53 15.03
C THR A 988 49.07 -37.31 13.89
N SER A 989 48.02 -38.04 14.23
CA SER A 989 47.20 -38.83 13.31
C SER A 989 45.73 -38.72 13.73
N PRO A 990 44.79 -38.77 12.78
CA PRO A 990 43.37 -38.84 13.12
C PRO A 990 43.07 -39.96 14.10
N ILE A 991 42.35 -39.64 15.17
CA ILE A 991 41.85 -40.60 16.16
C ILE A 991 40.49 -41.08 15.69
N HIS A 992 40.36 -42.39 15.47
CA HIS A 992 39.08 -43.01 15.13
C HIS A 992 38.23 -43.23 16.39
N LEU A 993 37.07 -42.58 16.45
CA LEU A 993 36.06 -42.73 17.49
C LEU A 993 34.92 -43.59 16.95
N VAL A 994 34.49 -44.57 17.73
CA VAL A 994 33.40 -45.48 17.42
C VAL A 994 32.08 -44.89 17.90
N GLY A 995 31.05 -44.94 17.06
CA GLY A 995 29.71 -44.47 17.38
C GLY A 995 29.12 -45.15 18.60
N ASN A 996 28.40 -44.37 19.40
CA ASN A 996 27.74 -44.74 20.66
C ASN A 996 28.69 -45.21 21.77
N VAL A 997 29.97 -44.85 21.70
CA VAL A 997 30.97 -45.07 22.76
C VAL A 997 31.27 -43.74 23.48
N GLY A 998 31.52 -43.84 24.78
CA GLY A 998 31.95 -42.72 25.62
C GLY A 998 33.46 -42.50 25.55
N TYR A 999 33.86 -41.25 25.58
CA TYR A 999 35.24 -40.78 25.53
C TYR A 999 35.45 -39.66 26.55
N TRP A 1000 36.71 -39.44 26.92
CA TRP A 1000 37.13 -38.31 27.74
C TRP A 1000 38.14 -37.47 26.97
N VAL A 1001 37.97 -36.16 26.96
CA VAL A 1001 39.01 -35.22 26.53
C VAL A 1001 39.65 -34.58 27.76
N ALA A 1002 40.95 -34.80 27.96
CA ALA A 1002 41.70 -34.24 29.08
C ALA A 1002 42.74 -33.26 28.57
N ILE A 1003 42.88 -32.13 29.27
CA ILE A 1003 43.99 -31.20 29.04
C ILE A 1003 45.02 -31.45 30.13
N GLU A 1004 46.19 -31.90 29.71
CA GLU A 1004 47.27 -32.28 30.60
C GLU A 1004 48.50 -31.39 30.40
N THR A 1005 49.37 -31.38 31.40
CA THR A 1005 50.73 -30.86 31.22
C THR A 1005 51.63 -31.97 30.71
N PRO A 1006 52.50 -31.70 29.73
CA PRO A 1006 53.48 -32.67 29.31
C PRO A 1006 54.37 -33.09 30.50
N PRO A 1007 54.86 -34.34 30.54
CA PRO A 1007 55.78 -34.80 31.57
C PRO A 1007 56.99 -33.86 31.65
N ARG A 1008 57.25 -33.32 32.85
CA ARG A 1008 58.29 -32.30 33.02
C ARG A 1008 59.70 -32.85 32.81
N GLU A 1009 60.48 -32.20 31.96
CA GLU A 1009 61.95 -32.25 32.04
C GLU A 1009 62.50 -31.32 33.14
N ASP A 1010 61.79 -30.22 33.47
CA ASP A 1010 62.15 -29.29 34.56
C ASP A 1010 61.23 -29.48 35.79
N PRO A 1011 61.74 -29.98 36.92
CA PRO A 1011 60.94 -30.15 38.14
C PRO A 1011 60.35 -28.84 38.70
N ASN A 1012 60.80 -27.66 38.26
CA ASN A 1012 60.35 -26.35 38.76
C ASN A 1012 59.25 -25.65 37.93
N ALA A 1013 58.79 -26.22 36.81
CA ALA A 1013 57.62 -25.66 36.11
C ALA A 1013 56.39 -25.61 37.04
N TYR A 1014 55.28 -24.96 36.68
CA TYR A 1014 54.00 -25.09 37.40
C TYR A 1014 53.06 -25.99 36.58
N PRO A 1015 52.23 -26.86 37.20
CA PRO A 1015 51.27 -27.63 36.42
C PRO A 1015 50.26 -26.63 35.82
N VAL A 1016 49.73 -26.92 34.63
CA VAL A 1016 48.63 -26.13 34.08
C VAL A 1016 47.45 -26.35 35.00
N VAL A 1017 47.08 -25.32 35.77
CA VAL A 1017 45.89 -25.34 36.62
C VAL A 1017 44.90 -24.33 36.05
N ILE A 1018 43.77 -24.80 35.56
CA ILE A 1018 42.64 -23.93 35.21
C ILE A 1018 41.85 -23.73 36.51
N MET A 1019 42.23 -22.72 37.30
CA MET A 1019 41.57 -22.42 38.58
C MET A 1019 40.43 -21.43 38.39
N GLY A 1020 39.18 -21.87 38.61
CA GLY A 1020 38.05 -20.98 38.89
C GLY A 1020 38.35 -20.06 40.08
N THR A 1021 38.07 -18.76 39.96
CA THR A 1021 38.22 -17.83 41.08
C THR A 1021 37.20 -18.15 42.18
N GLN A 1022 37.64 -18.71 43.30
CA GLN A 1022 36.81 -18.93 44.50
C GLN A 1022 36.52 -17.66 45.33
N ASN A 1023 36.82 -16.44 44.84
CA ASN A 1023 36.69 -15.22 45.65
C ASN A 1023 35.48 -14.34 45.29
N ALA A 1024 34.62 -14.20 46.30
CA ALA A 1024 33.44 -13.36 46.45
C ALA A 1024 33.51 -11.93 45.89
N GLU A 1025 32.77 -11.67 44.81
CA GLU A 1025 32.16 -10.36 44.56
C GLU A 1025 30.66 -10.53 44.37
N ALA A 1026 29.88 -9.85 45.21
CA ALA A 1026 28.44 -9.96 45.27
C ALA A 1026 27.79 -9.17 44.11
N TYR A 1027 27.03 -9.87 43.26
CA TYR A 1027 26.07 -9.22 42.35
C TYR A 1027 24.79 -8.82 43.10
N PRO A 1028 24.03 -7.81 42.64
CA PRO A 1028 22.96 -7.15 43.40
C PRO A 1028 21.74 -8.01 43.77
N ASN A 1029 21.74 -9.31 43.45
CA ASN A 1029 20.54 -10.15 43.54
C ASN A 1029 20.66 -11.28 44.59
N GLY A 1030 21.69 -11.26 45.45
CA GLY A 1030 21.67 -11.96 46.74
C GLY A 1030 21.60 -13.50 46.75
N GLY A 1031 21.97 -14.20 45.66
CA GLY A 1031 22.09 -15.66 45.63
C GLY A 1031 23.53 -16.12 45.43
N PHE A 1032 24.09 -16.89 46.39
CA PHE A 1032 25.32 -17.66 46.15
C PHE A 1032 24.99 -18.86 45.26
N ASN A 1033 25.53 -18.89 44.05
CA ASN A 1033 25.50 -20.07 43.18
C ASN A 1033 26.94 -20.58 42.99
N SER A 1034 27.24 -21.80 43.43
CA SER A 1034 28.55 -22.44 43.41
C SER A 1034 28.99 -22.94 42.02
N THR A 1035 28.49 -22.32 40.94
CA THR A 1035 28.59 -22.82 39.56
C THR A 1035 29.47 -21.96 38.64
N SER A 1036 30.09 -20.88 39.14
CA SER A 1036 30.98 -20.03 38.36
C SER A 1036 32.42 -20.57 38.33
N GLY A 1037 32.58 -21.78 37.77
CA GLY A 1037 33.88 -22.25 37.30
C GLY A 1037 34.30 -21.54 35.99
N PRO A 1038 35.55 -21.74 35.53
CA PRO A 1038 35.97 -21.29 34.21
C PRO A 1038 35.04 -21.90 33.17
N ASP A 1039 34.38 -21.09 32.34
CA ASP A 1039 33.66 -21.58 31.16
C ASP A 1039 34.72 -22.03 30.13
N ALA A 1040 35.23 -23.25 30.32
CA ALA A 1040 36.03 -23.97 29.32
C ALA A 1040 35.07 -24.73 28.40
N ARG A 1041 35.18 -24.48 27.10
CA ARG A 1041 34.36 -25.13 26.07
C ARG A 1041 35.28 -25.89 25.12
N PHE A 1042 34.88 -27.10 24.77
CA PHE A 1042 35.66 -27.99 23.93
C PHE A 1042 34.90 -28.34 22.63
N TRP A 1043 35.65 -28.51 21.55
CA TRP A 1043 35.16 -28.93 20.24
C TRP A 1043 36.10 -29.94 19.62
N LEU A 1044 35.56 -30.92 18.89
CA LEU A 1044 36.35 -31.87 18.11
C LEU A 1044 36.54 -31.34 16.68
N ILE A 1045 37.74 -31.52 16.11
CA ILE A 1045 38.12 -31.05 14.76
C ILE A 1045 38.27 -32.27 13.84
N TYR A 1046 37.58 -32.32 12.71
CA TYR A 1046 37.58 -33.49 11.80
C TYR A 1046 38.60 -33.34 10.65
N PRO A 1047 39.18 -34.46 10.11
CA PRO A 1047 40.28 -34.45 9.15
C PRO A 1047 40.07 -33.66 7.85
N THR A 1048 38.83 -33.47 7.41
CA THR A 1048 38.52 -32.73 6.17
C THR A 1048 38.66 -31.21 6.32
N GLU A 1049 38.89 -30.69 7.52
CA GLU A 1049 38.87 -29.25 7.81
C GLU A 1049 40.24 -28.56 7.87
N ILE A 1050 41.35 -29.30 7.80
CA ILE A 1050 42.68 -28.66 7.81
C ILE A 1050 43.01 -28.19 6.38
N ALA A 1051 42.40 -27.09 5.96
CA ALA A 1051 42.99 -26.26 4.90
C ALA A 1051 44.31 -25.71 5.44
N GLN A 1052 45.40 -25.88 4.68
CA GLN A 1052 46.70 -25.35 5.07
C GLN A 1052 46.60 -23.87 5.43
N PRO A 1053 47.25 -23.40 6.51
CA PRO A 1053 47.32 -21.98 6.81
C PRO A 1053 47.94 -21.27 5.61
N SER A 1054 47.25 -20.28 5.05
CA SER A 1054 47.83 -19.37 4.06
C SER A 1054 49.06 -18.71 4.69
N GLN A 1055 50.22 -18.89 4.04
CA GLN A 1055 51.43 -18.14 4.37
C GLN A 1055 51.23 -16.64 4.22
#